data_AF-A0A958A950-F1
#
_entry.id   AF-A0A958A950-F1
#
_cell.length_a   1.000
_cell.length_b   1.000
_cell.length_c   1.000
_cell.angle_alpha   90.00
_cell.angle_beta   90.00
_cell.angle_gamma   90.00
#
_symmetry.space_group_name_H-M   'P 1'
#
loop_
_entity.id
_entity.type
_entity.pdbx_description
1 polymer ?
#
loop_
_entity_poly.entity_id
_entity_poly.type
_entity_poly.pdbx_seq_one_letter_code
_entity_poly.pdbx_strand_id
1 'polypeptide(L)'
;MRLNIGFGILVLLTLLVVGLIFDASRQATQNINLTEDVHVPAALASTRAQSSLLKMQAAVRGYLVLGDLKNIDDYNKAKAIFETNLAQLEMLSENWPDAQDIHRLDELKSMFEAWSPISERLFELHDNPQENRPALRLERLEFHPLNQVVLQNLDQIIETQEQREPTIQNRELLATMVDLKTSFQAMATNLHAYATSGDLTFKYGYASNLNANRLAWEDLEANKSVLTANQQRLFADVTQTRQELLLMPLEIFEIIESERAYEDLYLSKTEAEPQAAQMLALLDEMTTGQQALLRADLNKGRQSLAGVRMQTIVSGILALVLGVGMALLFKENIAGPVRRLITTAEEIAAGDFTAQADVESRDEIGRLATTINIMTARLRHTIDSLAKQTQQLETIVEISQRLTSKLDVSELARDVVMRIKQGFDYNHTYVYLLDRHHKELVVAQASEREDVEGNLPANRVSLGDEVSPVAQAARTGEIVLIKNEQADLEQASAPLPPDTQSEMVVPIIAEERVVGVLDVQDDQVGGLDREDAKLMRTLANQIAIALTNANLFEQTQKALAETEKLYAISQGMMSAKNLSELIAAVVEGANIPVINRAVLNVFDYDKYGRIEVMEVIANWYSGQGTTPSPPKTRYSLTIIRAINLFLSREPLFFSDVQQDRRADSATMDVVRRLNIRAMVVLPLWTQDRQIGVLLLQGDVPYTFRPREIRAYFSLLGQLTVAVENQRLLEQAQQRAVELAKAKEAAEIANRAKSEFLASMSHELRTPLNGILGYSQILNRDSSLNKNQKNAVKTIQDSGDHLLTLINDVLDLAKIEARKLELHLTEFQLSPFLEGIVGMFYLRTQQKESVTFIYEESTPLPAIVHADEKRLRQILINLLSNAIKFTDFGQVIFRVGIVDDLNGSAKTPTPSNAAFVRNDRQMESCKIRFEIVDTGIGMTAEQLQRVFLPFEQVGDSHHRAEGTGLGLTITKDLVEAMQGDLKVKSEPGKGSTFCLELRLPMLWSTTITDSEPLKQHVFGYLGPRRKVLVIDDNPANRSILSHLLMPLGFEIFEAEDGPQGLDKARVMQPDVILVDLLMPEMSGVEVIDALSNIPTLQNSIIIAASASTVEIDRLQHTDAGYDAILYKPIEHQKLLELLENHLALEWVYEDTLNGSHRPELDIDNALVPPPQEEMAILFDLAMKGEIRGLRRYTVQIEQLDETFKPFTQRLHQFIDAYDEDKILKFIEHFLAQ
;
A
#
# COMPACT_ATOMS: atom_id res chain seq x y z
N MET A 1 -56.63 34.76 37.61
CA MET A 1 -56.69 35.24 36.20
C MET A 1 -55.33 35.73 35.65
N ARG A 2 -54.56 36.54 36.39
CA ARG A 2 -53.24 37.05 35.96
C ARG A 2 -52.16 35.98 35.74
N LEU A 3 -52.16 34.91 36.54
CA LEU A 3 -51.25 33.76 36.37
C LEU A 3 -51.40 33.09 35.00
N ASN A 4 -52.64 32.90 34.54
CA ASN A 4 -52.94 32.26 33.25
C ASN A 4 -52.57 33.15 32.05
N ILE A 5 -52.68 34.48 32.20
CA ILE A 5 -52.26 35.43 31.17
C ILE A 5 -50.74 35.45 31.04
N GLY A 6 -50.01 35.44 32.16
CA GLY A 6 -48.55 35.26 32.16
C GLY A 6 -48.17 33.95 31.49
N PHE A 7 -48.75 32.83 31.91
CA PHE A 7 -48.45 31.52 31.32
C PHE A 7 -48.76 31.50 29.80
N GLY A 8 -49.85 32.13 29.36
CA GLY A 8 -50.18 32.27 27.94
C GLY A 8 -49.14 33.05 27.12
N ILE A 9 -48.61 34.15 27.67
CA ILE A 9 -47.55 34.95 27.02
C ILE A 9 -46.24 34.15 26.92
N LEU A 10 -45.89 33.39 27.96
CA LEU A 10 -44.70 32.51 27.95
C LEU A 10 -44.81 31.43 26.88
N VAL A 11 -45.98 30.79 26.76
CA VAL A 11 -46.25 29.77 25.74
C VAL A 11 -46.17 30.36 24.33
N LEU A 12 -46.69 31.57 24.11
CA LEU A 12 -46.67 32.22 22.80
C LEU A 12 -45.24 32.63 22.40
N LEU A 13 -44.43 33.08 23.37
CA LEU A 13 -43.02 33.39 23.16
C LEU A 13 -42.15 32.16 22.90
N THR A 14 -42.38 31.07 23.63
CA THR A 14 -41.70 29.80 23.37
C THR A 14 -42.06 29.25 22.00
N LEU A 15 -43.32 29.34 21.58
CA LEU A 15 -43.74 28.94 20.23
C LEU A 15 -43.08 29.80 19.13
N LEU A 16 -42.89 31.11 19.35
CA LEU A 16 -42.22 32.00 18.40
C LEU A 16 -40.73 31.66 18.27
N VAL A 17 -40.03 31.42 19.39
CA VAL A 17 -38.63 30.99 19.39
C VAL A 17 -38.47 29.62 18.72
N VAL A 18 -39.36 28.67 19.01
CA VAL A 18 -39.39 27.35 18.37
C VAL A 18 -39.66 27.48 16.87
N GLY A 19 -40.55 28.37 16.45
CA GLY A 19 -40.85 28.63 15.04
C GLY A 19 -39.65 29.18 14.26
N LEU A 20 -38.91 30.12 14.84
CA LEU A 20 -37.69 30.67 14.23
C LEU A 20 -36.57 29.62 14.12
N ILE A 21 -36.39 28.79 15.16
CA ILE A 21 -35.43 27.69 15.14
C ILE A 21 -35.82 26.64 14.08
N PHE A 22 -37.11 26.36 13.94
CA PHE A 22 -37.63 25.40 12.97
C PHE A 22 -37.42 25.87 11.53
N ASP A 23 -37.67 27.15 11.21
CA ASP A 23 -37.48 27.71 9.87
C ASP A 23 -35.99 27.72 9.45
N ALA A 24 -35.11 28.15 10.37
CA ALA A 24 -33.67 28.14 10.16
C ALA A 24 -33.11 26.72 9.99
N SER A 25 -33.63 25.75 10.76
CA SER A 25 -33.30 24.33 10.63
C SER A 25 -33.74 23.78 9.27
N ARG A 26 -34.95 24.14 8.81
CA ARG A 26 -35.49 23.68 7.52
C ARG A 26 -34.65 24.15 6.33
N GLN A 27 -34.18 25.40 6.33
CA GLN A 27 -33.28 25.90 5.27
C GLN A 27 -31.92 25.18 5.27
N ALA A 28 -31.36 24.90 6.46
CA ALA A 28 -30.12 24.15 6.57
C ALA A 28 -30.27 22.71 6.04
N THR A 29 -31.38 22.05 6.37
CA THR A 29 -31.67 20.68 5.88
C THR A 29 -31.83 20.63 4.37
N GLN A 30 -32.46 21.61 3.72
CA GLN A 30 -32.61 21.63 2.27
C GLN A 30 -31.27 21.70 1.51
N ASN A 31 -30.34 22.53 1.99
CA ASN A 31 -29.00 22.64 1.37
C ASN A 31 -28.16 21.37 1.62
N ILE A 32 -28.33 20.72 2.77
CA ILE A 32 -27.66 19.46 3.09
C ILE A 32 -28.19 18.34 2.19
N ASN A 33 -29.50 18.24 2.00
CA ASN A 33 -30.11 17.21 1.15
C ASN A 33 -29.67 17.33 -0.32
N LEU A 34 -29.60 18.54 -0.89
CA LEU A 34 -29.05 18.74 -2.25
C LEU A 34 -27.59 18.26 -2.37
N THR A 35 -26.79 18.46 -1.32
CA THR A 35 -25.40 18.02 -1.29
C THR A 35 -25.28 16.50 -1.21
N GLU A 36 -26.07 15.88 -0.33
CA GLU A 36 -26.06 14.44 -0.05
C GLU A 36 -26.70 13.62 -1.18
N ASP A 37 -27.77 14.12 -1.79
CA ASP A 37 -28.56 13.38 -2.77
C ASP A 37 -28.09 13.60 -4.22
N VAL A 38 -27.42 14.73 -4.53
CA VAL A 38 -27.07 15.09 -5.93
C VAL A 38 -25.56 15.19 -6.14
N HIS A 39 -24.87 16.09 -5.44
CA HIS A 39 -23.47 16.42 -5.76
C HIS A 39 -22.45 15.36 -5.28
N VAL A 40 -22.67 14.73 -4.12
CA VAL A 40 -21.80 13.63 -3.65
C VAL A 40 -21.92 12.39 -4.55
N PRO A 41 -23.12 11.89 -4.90
CA PRO A 41 -23.26 10.77 -5.82
C PRO A 41 -22.74 11.09 -7.22
N ALA A 42 -22.95 12.31 -7.72
CA ALA A 42 -22.45 12.74 -9.03
C ALA A 42 -20.91 12.75 -9.10
N ALA A 43 -20.24 13.33 -8.10
CA ALA A 43 -18.78 13.33 -8.04
C ALA A 43 -18.20 11.89 -7.95
N LEU A 44 -18.87 11.02 -7.19
CA LEU A 44 -18.47 9.62 -7.06
C LEU A 44 -18.70 8.83 -8.36
N ALA A 45 -19.84 9.01 -9.01
CA ALA A 45 -20.16 8.36 -10.28
C ALA A 45 -19.19 8.80 -11.40
N SER A 46 -18.86 10.09 -11.48
CA SER A 46 -17.87 10.62 -12.43
C SER A 46 -16.47 10.03 -12.20
N THR A 47 -16.02 9.97 -10.95
CA THR A 47 -14.71 9.36 -10.60
C THR A 47 -14.68 7.85 -10.92
N ARG A 48 -15.78 7.13 -10.66
CA ARG A 48 -15.88 5.71 -10.98
C ARG A 48 -15.93 5.46 -12.48
N ALA A 49 -16.64 6.28 -13.24
CA ALA A 49 -16.64 6.25 -14.69
C ALA A 49 -15.22 6.46 -15.25
N GLN A 50 -14.48 7.44 -14.75
CA GLN A 50 -13.08 7.66 -15.13
C GLN A 50 -12.20 6.42 -14.86
N SER A 51 -12.34 5.81 -13.68
CA SER A 51 -11.60 4.59 -13.32
C SER A 51 -11.98 3.41 -14.22
N SER A 52 -13.26 3.23 -14.53
CA SER A 52 -13.72 2.17 -15.43
C SER A 52 -13.21 2.35 -16.85
N LEU A 53 -13.22 3.58 -17.37
CA LEU A 53 -12.68 3.87 -18.71
C LEU A 53 -11.19 3.56 -18.82
N LEU A 54 -10.40 3.89 -17.79
CA LEU A 54 -8.98 3.51 -17.73
C LEU A 54 -8.78 1.99 -17.71
N LYS A 55 -9.63 1.25 -16.98
CA LYS A 55 -9.61 -0.22 -16.98
C LYS A 55 -9.98 -0.79 -18.34
N MET A 56 -10.95 -0.21 -19.03
CA MET A 56 -11.32 -0.61 -20.39
C MET A 56 -10.15 -0.39 -21.35
N GLN A 57 -9.49 0.76 -21.34
CA GLN A 57 -8.30 1.01 -22.17
C GLN A 57 -7.16 0.04 -21.86
N ALA A 58 -6.91 -0.22 -20.57
CA ALA A 58 -5.87 -1.16 -20.15
C ALA A 58 -6.17 -2.58 -20.61
N ALA A 59 -7.44 -3.01 -20.55
CA ALA A 59 -7.90 -4.30 -21.01
C ALA A 59 -7.79 -4.43 -22.55
N VAL A 60 -8.20 -3.41 -23.32
CA VAL A 60 -8.04 -3.40 -24.78
C VAL A 60 -6.56 -3.54 -25.17
N ARG A 61 -5.67 -2.73 -24.58
CA ARG A 61 -4.22 -2.84 -24.81
C ARG A 61 -3.66 -4.19 -24.36
N GLY A 62 -4.08 -4.67 -23.20
CA GLY A 62 -3.65 -5.96 -22.66
C GLY A 62 -3.98 -7.10 -23.60
N TYR A 63 -5.18 -7.10 -24.16
CA TYR A 63 -5.61 -8.09 -25.14
C TYR A 63 -4.81 -7.98 -26.46
N LEU A 64 -4.66 -6.77 -27.03
CA LEU A 64 -3.92 -6.59 -28.29
C LEU A 64 -2.43 -6.99 -28.20
N VAL A 65 -1.84 -6.96 -27.00
CA VAL A 65 -0.44 -7.33 -26.78
C VAL A 65 -0.27 -8.80 -26.39
N LEU A 66 -1.17 -9.34 -25.56
CA LEU A 66 -1.00 -10.66 -24.94
C LEU A 66 -1.93 -11.73 -25.52
N GLY A 67 -3.01 -11.35 -26.21
CA GLY A 67 -4.04 -12.27 -26.73
C GLY A 67 -4.87 -12.97 -25.65
N ASP A 68 -4.75 -12.59 -24.37
CA ASP A 68 -5.42 -13.28 -23.26
C ASP A 68 -6.89 -12.86 -23.17
N LEU A 69 -7.79 -13.84 -23.37
CA LEU A 69 -9.25 -13.72 -23.28
C LEU A 69 -9.73 -13.12 -21.95
N LYS A 70 -8.96 -13.25 -20.86
CA LYS A 70 -9.27 -12.59 -19.58
C LYS A 70 -9.41 -11.08 -19.74
N ASN A 71 -8.64 -10.46 -20.62
CA ASN A 71 -8.72 -9.02 -20.86
C ASN A 71 -10.06 -8.63 -21.52
N ILE A 72 -10.66 -9.47 -22.36
CA ILE A 72 -12.00 -9.20 -22.90
C ILE A 72 -13.05 -9.23 -21.79
N ASP A 73 -12.95 -10.18 -20.86
CA ASP A 73 -13.83 -10.24 -19.68
C ASP A 73 -13.63 -9.03 -18.75
N ASP A 74 -12.38 -8.63 -18.49
CA ASP A 74 -12.05 -7.43 -17.71
C ASP A 74 -12.57 -6.15 -18.39
N TYR A 75 -12.51 -6.06 -19.74
CA TYR A 75 -13.12 -4.99 -20.52
C TYR A 75 -14.63 -4.96 -20.35
N ASN A 76 -15.33 -6.08 -20.54
CA ASN A 76 -16.79 -6.15 -20.45
C ASN A 76 -17.30 -5.81 -19.04
N LYS A 77 -16.60 -6.26 -18.00
CA LYS A 77 -16.90 -5.88 -16.61
C LYS A 77 -16.72 -4.39 -16.39
N ALA A 78 -15.62 -3.81 -16.87
CA ALA A 78 -15.36 -2.38 -16.74
C ALA A 78 -16.39 -1.55 -17.55
N LYS A 79 -16.79 -2.02 -18.75
CA LYS A 79 -17.84 -1.43 -19.58
C LYS A 79 -19.18 -1.36 -18.84
N ALA A 80 -19.63 -2.47 -18.27
CA ALA A 80 -20.89 -2.51 -17.53
C ALA A 80 -20.90 -1.55 -16.32
N ILE A 81 -19.77 -1.45 -15.62
CA ILE A 81 -19.61 -0.48 -14.53
C ILE A 81 -19.63 0.96 -15.08
N PHE A 82 -18.96 1.23 -16.20
CA PHE A 82 -18.96 2.54 -16.85
C PHE A 82 -20.38 2.98 -17.22
N GLU A 83 -21.13 2.13 -17.92
CA GLU A 83 -22.52 2.37 -18.33
C GLU A 83 -23.43 2.63 -17.13
N THR A 84 -23.26 1.88 -16.05
CA THR A 84 -24.02 2.09 -14.80
C THR A 84 -23.75 3.48 -14.21
N ASN A 85 -22.48 3.90 -14.15
CA ASN A 85 -22.14 5.22 -13.63
C ASN A 85 -22.57 6.35 -14.58
N LEU A 86 -22.52 6.13 -15.90
CA LEU A 86 -23.01 7.08 -16.89
C LEU A 86 -24.53 7.29 -16.77
N ALA A 87 -25.30 6.21 -16.64
CA ALA A 87 -26.75 6.27 -16.39
C ALA A 87 -27.06 6.96 -15.05
N GLN A 88 -26.24 6.74 -14.02
CA GLN A 88 -26.38 7.44 -12.74
C GLN A 88 -26.10 8.93 -12.89
N LEU A 89 -25.09 9.34 -13.65
CA LEU A 89 -24.82 10.74 -13.94
C LEU A 89 -25.97 11.39 -14.71
N GLU A 90 -26.54 10.69 -15.70
CA GLU A 90 -27.70 11.15 -16.47
C GLU A 90 -28.91 11.41 -15.56
N MET A 91 -29.23 10.46 -14.68
CA MET A 91 -30.31 10.63 -13.70
C MET A 91 -30.08 11.82 -12.76
N LEU A 92 -28.84 12.03 -12.31
CA LEU A 92 -28.50 13.13 -11.39
C LEU A 92 -28.43 14.49 -12.10
N SER A 93 -28.18 14.49 -13.42
CA SER A 93 -28.01 15.70 -14.21
C SER A 93 -29.27 16.55 -14.32
N GLU A 94 -30.47 15.97 -14.13
CA GLU A 94 -31.75 16.69 -14.11
C GLU A 94 -31.78 17.84 -13.08
N ASN A 95 -30.99 17.70 -12.00
CA ASN A 95 -30.92 18.67 -10.92
C ASN A 95 -29.62 19.50 -10.93
N TRP A 96 -28.81 19.40 -11.99
CA TRP A 96 -27.56 20.15 -12.07
C TRP A 96 -27.83 21.63 -12.40
N PRO A 97 -27.16 22.56 -11.69
CA PRO A 97 -27.39 23.99 -11.88
C PRO A 97 -26.67 24.57 -13.11
N ASP A 98 -25.64 23.88 -13.64
CA ASP A 98 -24.82 24.34 -14.76
C ASP A 98 -25.18 23.61 -16.07
N ALA A 99 -25.67 24.38 -17.04
CA ALA A 99 -26.00 23.86 -18.38
C ALA A 99 -24.76 23.35 -19.13
N GLN A 100 -23.56 23.82 -18.77
CA GLN A 100 -22.31 23.39 -19.40
C GLN A 100 -21.93 21.96 -18.98
N ASP A 101 -22.22 21.56 -17.74
CA ASP A 101 -21.97 20.18 -17.26
C ASP A 101 -22.92 19.17 -17.91
N ILE A 102 -24.16 19.57 -18.19
CA ILE A 102 -25.12 18.74 -18.94
C ILE A 102 -24.62 18.54 -20.38
N HIS A 103 -24.14 19.60 -21.04
CA HIS A 103 -23.56 19.48 -22.38
C HIS A 103 -22.33 18.56 -22.41
N ARG A 104 -21.45 18.65 -21.41
CA ARG A 104 -20.29 17.74 -21.29
C ARG A 104 -20.72 16.28 -21.13
N LEU A 105 -21.79 16.01 -20.39
CA LEU A 105 -22.34 14.68 -20.21
C LEU A 105 -22.92 14.11 -21.51
N ASP A 106 -23.66 14.93 -22.27
CA ASP A 106 -24.18 14.55 -23.59
C ASP A 106 -23.05 14.26 -24.59
N GLU A 107 -21.99 15.08 -24.57
CA GLU A 107 -20.79 14.88 -25.38
C GLU A 107 -20.08 13.58 -25.01
N LEU A 108 -19.85 13.32 -23.71
CA LEU A 108 -19.28 12.08 -23.21
C LEU A 108 -20.08 10.85 -23.66
N LYS A 109 -21.41 10.92 -23.60
CA LYS A 109 -22.30 9.83 -24.02
C LYS A 109 -22.16 9.55 -25.51
N SER A 110 -22.21 10.59 -26.34
CA SER A 110 -22.03 10.46 -27.79
C SER A 110 -20.66 9.88 -28.14
N MET A 111 -19.61 10.29 -27.44
CA MET A 111 -18.26 9.76 -27.64
C MET A 111 -18.16 8.29 -27.24
N PHE A 112 -18.78 7.89 -26.13
CA PHE A 112 -18.79 6.50 -25.69
C PHE A 112 -19.53 5.59 -26.66
N GLU A 113 -20.69 6.03 -27.17
CA GLU A 113 -21.45 5.31 -28.20
C GLU A 113 -20.65 5.11 -29.50
N ALA A 114 -19.79 6.07 -29.86
CA ALA A 114 -18.90 5.95 -31.01
C ALA A 114 -17.67 5.06 -30.73
N TRP A 115 -17.14 5.12 -29.51
CA TRP A 115 -15.87 4.46 -29.14
C TRP A 115 -16.03 2.97 -28.78
N SER A 116 -17.13 2.59 -28.11
CA SER A 116 -17.34 1.19 -27.68
C SER A 116 -17.31 0.19 -28.85
N PRO A 117 -17.96 0.44 -30.00
CA PRO A 117 -17.91 -0.48 -31.14
C PRO A 117 -16.52 -0.61 -31.75
N ILE A 118 -15.69 0.46 -31.70
CA ILE A 118 -14.31 0.41 -32.19
C ILE A 118 -13.51 -0.59 -31.35
N SER A 119 -13.63 -0.52 -30.03
CA SER A 119 -12.93 -1.44 -29.12
C SER A 119 -13.35 -2.90 -29.29
N GLU A 120 -14.63 -3.17 -29.56
CA GLU A 120 -15.11 -4.51 -29.87
C GLU A 120 -14.58 -5.01 -31.22
N ARG A 121 -14.57 -4.14 -32.24
CA ARG A 121 -13.99 -4.45 -33.55
C ARG A 121 -12.49 -4.72 -33.49
N LEU A 122 -11.76 -4.07 -32.58
CA LEU A 122 -10.34 -4.35 -32.35
C LEU A 122 -10.12 -5.79 -31.88
N PHE A 123 -11.03 -6.33 -31.06
CA PHE A 123 -10.96 -7.73 -30.64
C PHE A 123 -11.19 -8.69 -31.80
N GLU A 124 -12.24 -8.43 -32.59
CA GLU A 124 -12.57 -9.24 -33.77
C GLU A 124 -11.47 -9.22 -34.83
N LEU A 125 -10.85 -8.05 -35.06
CA LEU A 125 -9.72 -7.92 -35.97
C LEU A 125 -8.51 -8.69 -35.46
N HIS A 126 -8.18 -8.58 -34.18
CA HIS A 126 -7.03 -9.28 -33.60
C HIS A 126 -7.14 -10.80 -33.74
N ASP A 127 -8.32 -11.37 -33.49
CA ASP A 127 -8.62 -12.80 -33.63
C ASP A 127 -8.69 -13.28 -35.09
N ASN A 128 -8.74 -12.37 -36.07
CA ASN A 128 -8.79 -12.71 -37.48
C ASN A 128 -7.54 -12.22 -38.24
N PRO A 129 -6.45 -13.01 -38.29
CA PRO A 129 -5.19 -12.62 -38.93
C PRO A 129 -5.32 -12.25 -40.41
N GLN A 130 -6.35 -12.78 -41.11
CA GLN A 130 -6.58 -12.51 -42.53
C GLN A 130 -7.19 -11.13 -42.76
N GLU A 131 -8.00 -10.65 -41.81
CA GLU A 131 -8.50 -9.28 -41.81
C GLU A 131 -7.53 -8.33 -41.11
N ASN A 132 -6.79 -8.78 -40.10
CA ASN A 132 -5.88 -7.91 -39.37
C ASN A 132 -4.67 -7.45 -40.19
N ARG A 133 -4.29 -8.19 -41.23
CA ARG A 133 -3.09 -7.91 -42.04
C ARG A 133 -3.47 -7.40 -43.43
N PRO A 134 -3.42 -6.09 -43.68
CA PRO A 134 -3.85 -5.52 -44.97
C PRO A 134 -3.02 -6.05 -46.14
N ALA A 135 -1.72 -6.29 -45.93
CA ALA A 135 -0.82 -6.84 -46.94
C ALA A 135 -1.17 -8.28 -47.36
N LEU A 136 -1.53 -9.14 -46.40
CA LEU A 136 -1.98 -10.50 -46.67
C LEU A 136 -3.34 -10.51 -47.39
N ARG A 137 -4.22 -9.56 -47.05
CA ARG A 137 -5.50 -9.39 -47.72
C ARG A 137 -5.32 -8.99 -49.18
N LEU A 138 -4.45 -8.02 -49.46
CA LEU A 138 -4.12 -7.55 -50.81
C LEU A 138 -3.48 -8.68 -51.64
N GLU A 139 -2.56 -9.44 -51.04
CA GLU A 139 -1.94 -10.59 -51.69
C GLU A 139 -2.99 -11.64 -52.07
N ARG A 140 -3.92 -11.98 -51.17
CA ARG A 140 -4.89 -13.05 -51.42
C ARG A 140 -6.04 -12.64 -52.35
N LEU A 141 -6.58 -11.44 -52.20
CA LEU A 141 -7.78 -11.01 -52.92
C LEU A 141 -7.47 -10.45 -54.31
N GLU A 142 -6.28 -9.88 -54.50
CA GLU A 142 -5.92 -9.18 -55.76
C GLU A 142 -4.73 -9.84 -56.47
N PHE A 143 -3.62 -10.09 -55.77
CA PHE A 143 -2.41 -10.64 -56.39
C PHE A 143 -2.56 -12.12 -56.78
N HIS A 144 -3.08 -12.96 -55.88
CA HIS A 144 -3.17 -14.41 -56.08
C HIS A 144 -4.05 -14.81 -57.29
N PRO A 145 -5.26 -14.24 -57.49
CA PRO A 145 -6.09 -14.57 -58.66
C PRO A 145 -5.42 -14.17 -59.98
N LEU A 146 -4.79 -13.00 -60.04
CA LEU A 146 -4.08 -12.53 -61.23
C LEU A 146 -2.85 -13.41 -61.52
N ASN A 147 -2.12 -13.83 -60.49
CA ASN A 147 -1.00 -14.75 -60.61
C ASN A 147 -1.43 -16.12 -61.15
N GLN A 148 -2.57 -16.66 -60.71
CA GLN A 148 -3.11 -17.90 -61.26
C GLN A 148 -3.43 -17.79 -62.76
N VAL A 149 -4.00 -16.68 -63.21
CA VAL A 149 -4.26 -16.43 -64.64
C VAL A 149 -2.96 -16.44 -65.45
N VAL A 150 -1.89 -15.83 -64.94
CA VAL A 150 -0.58 -15.86 -65.59
C VAL A 150 -0.02 -17.28 -65.68
N LEU A 151 -0.04 -18.04 -64.59
CA LEU A 151 0.47 -19.41 -64.57
C LEU A 151 -0.32 -20.34 -65.52
N GLN A 152 -1.65 -20.22 -65.55
CA GLN A 152 -2.51 -20.99 -66.46
C GLN A 152 -2.23 -20.70 -67.93
N ASN A 153 -2.03 -19.42 -68.29
CA ASN A 153 -1.70 -19.05 -69.65
C ASN A 153 -0.30 -19.55 -70.05
N LEU A 154 0.67 -19.50 -69.13
CA LEU A 154 2.01 -20.07 -69.35
C LEU A 154 1.96 -21.59 -69.53
N ASP A 155 1.14 -22.30 -68.75
CA ASP A 155 0.95 -23.75 -68.89
C ASP A 155 0.40 -24.12 -70.27
N GLN A 156 -0.62 -23.41 -70.75
CA GLN A 156 -1.14 -23.63 -72.10
C GLN A 156 -0.10 -23.35 -73.19
N ILE A 157 0.76 -22.34 -72.99
CA ILE A 157 1.86 -22.04 -73.92
C ILE A 157 2.88 -23.19 -73.94
N ILE A 158 3.26 -23.70 -72.77
CA ILE A 158 4.22 -24.81 -72.60
C ILE A 158 3.66 -26.11 -73.18
N GLU A 159 2.43 -26.51 -72.82
CA GLU A 159 1.78 -27.72 -73.34
C GLU A 159 1.69 -27.72 -74.87
N THR A 160 1.37 -26.57 -75.46
CA THR A 160 1.34 -26.41 -76.92
C THR A 160 2.74 -26.55 -77.53
N GLN A 161 3.78 -26.14 -76.81
CA GLN A 161 5.17 -26.18 -77.27
C GLN A 161 5.77 -27.60 -77.15
N GLU A 162 5.38 -28.37 -76.14
CA GLU A 162 5.80 -29.76 -75.92
C GLU A 162 5.35 -30.71 -77.03
N GLN A 163 4.23 -30.39 -77.71
CA GLN A 163 3.71 -31.19 -78.82
C GLN A 163 4.51 -31.04 -80.13
N ARG A 164 5.48 -30.12 -80.20
CA ARG A 164 6.32 -29.90 -81.40
C ARG A 164 7.51 -30.87 -81.44
N GLU A 165 8.05 -31.10 -82.63
CA GLU A 165 9.21 -31.99 -82.79
C GLU A 165 10.42 -31.56 -81.92
N PRO A 166 11.15 -32.51 -81.31
CA PRO A 166 12.22 -32.25 -80.34
C PRO A 166 13.51 -31.80 -81.03
N THR A 167 13.49 -30.60 -81.63
CA THR A 167 14.67 -29.91 -82.16
C THR A 167 15.46 -29.21 -81.05
N ILE A 168 16.74 -28.90 -81.29
CA ILE A 168 17.59 -28.17 -80.33
C ILE A 168 16.94 -26.82 -79.96
N GLN A 169 16.48 -26.08 -80.97
CA GLN A 169 15.78 -24.80 -80.79
C GLN A 169 14.48 -24.95 -79.98
N ASN A 170 13.71 -26.03 -80.19
CA ASN A 170 12.50 -26.27 -79.41
C ASN A 170 12.80 -26.63 -77.94
N ARG A 171 13.86 -27.39 -77.67
CA ARG A 171 14.28 -27.75 -76.31
C ARG A 171 14.79 -26.54 -75.52
N GLU A 172 15.57 -25.66 -76.15
CA GLU A 172 16.03 -24.42 -75.54
C GLU A 172 14.85 -23.50 -75.22
N LEU A 173 13.91 -23.34 -76.16
CA LEU A 173 12.71 -22.51 -75.94
C LEU A 173 11.79 -23.07 -74.84
N LEU A 174 11.62 -24.40 -74.77
CA LEU A 174 10.89 -25.06 -73.68
C LEU A 174 11.57 -24.83 -72.32
N ALA A 175 12.90 -24.93 -72.25
CA ALA A 175 13.63 -24.64 -71.03
C ALA A 175 13.41 -23.19 -70.57
N THR A 176 13.51 -22.21 -71.48
CA THR A 176 13.22 -20.79 -71.16
C THR A 176 11.78 -20.59 -70.65
N MET A 177 10.78 -21.26 -71.26
CA MET A 177 9.38 -21.17 -70.81
C MET A 177 9.18 -21.78 -69.41
N VAL A 178 9.83 -22.91 -69.13
CA VAL A 178 9.80 -23.54 -67.80
C VAL A 178 10.50 -22.67 -66.77
N ASP A 179 11.66 -22.10 -67.08
CA ASP A 179 12.38 -21.18 -66.20
C ASP A 179 11.54 -19.92 -65.90
N LEU A 180 10.84 -19.40 -66.91
CA LEU A 180 9.92 -18.27 -66.73
C LEU A 180 8.78 -18.61 -65.77
N LYS A 181 8.11 -19.75 -65.96
CA LYS A 181 7.04 -20.22 -65.07
C LYS A 181 7.54 -20.44 -63.65
N THR A 182 8.67 -21.15 -63.50
CA THR A 182 9.22 -21.56 -62.20
C THR A 182 9.69 -20.35 -61.39
N SER A 183 10.34 -19.38 -62.05
CA SER A 183 10.72 -18.10 -61.42
C SER A 183 9.50 -17.27 -61.01
N PHE A 184 8.43 -17.23 -61.81
CA PHE A 184 7.20 -16.51 -61.47
C PHE A 184 6.48 -17.14 -60.27
N GLN A 185 6.43 -18.47 -60.22
CA GLN A 185 5.87 -19.21 -59.09
C GLN A 185 6.69 -18.98 -57.81
N ALA A 186 8.03 -19.00 -57.91
CA ALA A 186 8.92 -18.70 -56.79
C ALA A 186 8.77 -17.24 -56.29
N MET A 187 8.57 -16.27 -57.19
CA MET A 187 8.23 -14.89 -56.81
C MET A 187 6.92 -14.87 -56.01
N ALA A 188 5.84 -15.46 -56.51
CA ALA A 188 4.56 -15.48 -55.82
C ALA A 188 4.64 -16.15 -54.43
N THR A 189 5.33 -17.30 -54.33
CA THR A 189 5.54 -17.99 -53.05
C THR A 189 6.30 -17.13 -52.04
N ASN A 190 7.37 -16.45 -52.48
CA ASN A 190 8.12 -15.54 -51.62
C ASN A 190 7.29 -14.31 -51.21
N LEU A 191 6.47 -13.76 -52.11
CA LEU A 191 5.61 -12.63 -51.77
C LEU A 191 4.55 -13.02 -50.73
N HIS A 192 3.91 -14.17 -50.90
CA HIS A 192 2.94 -14.72 -49.94
C HIS A 192 3.59 -15.03 -48.58
N ALA A 193 4.77 -15.66 -48.59
CA ALA A 193 5.53 -15.93 -47.38
C ALA A 193 5.94 -14.63 -46.66
N TYR A 194 6.34 -13.59 -47.41
CA TYR A 194 6.63 -12.27 -46.84
C TYR A 194 5.37 -11.59 -46.29
N ALA A 195 4.25 -11.61 -47.01
CA ALA A 195 2.98 -11.06 -46.54
C ALA A 195 2.44 -11.76 -45.28
N THR A 196 2.80 -13.03 -45.10
CA THR A 196 2.40 -13.83 -43.94
C THR A 196 3.36 -13.70 -42.75
N SER A 197 4.66 -13.54 -43.00
CA SER A 197 5.67 -13.59 -41.93
C SER A 197 6.34 -12.26 -41.62
N GLY A 198 6.39 -11.32 -42.57
CA GLY A 198 7.22 -10.12 -42.50
C GLY A 198 8.73 -10.39 -42.56
N ASP A 199 9.17 -11.63 -42.81
CA ASP A 199 10.59 -12.01 -42.82
C ASP A 199 11.29 -11.54 -44.11
N LEU A 200 12.26 -10.63 -43.94
CA LEU A 200 13.03 -10.03 -45.03
C LEU A 200 13.70 -11.06 -45.95
N THR A 201 13.96 -12.27 -45.48
CA THR A 201 14.49 -13.38 -46.31
C THR A 201 13.61 -13.62 -47.53
N PHE A 202 12.29 -13.61 -47.36
CA PHE A 202 11.34 -13.80 -48.46
C PHE A 202 11.24 -12.57 -49.37
N LYS A 203 11.39 -11.35 -48.83
CA LYS A 203 11.51 -10.13 -49.65
C LYS A 203 12.74 -10.18 -50.57
N TYR A 204 13.89 -10.61 -50.03
CA TYR A 204 15.10 -10.80 -50.83
C TYR A 204 14.97 -11.97 -51.81
N GLY A 205 14.29 -13.04 -51.41
CA GLY A 205 13.91 -14.17 -52.27
C GLY A 205 13.07 -13.71 -53.47
N TYR A 206 12.07 -12.86 -53.24
CA TYR A 206 11.26 -12.24 -54.30
C TYR A 206 12.15 -11.44 -55.27
N ALA A 207 13.01 -10.56 -54.75
CA ALA A 207 13.89 -9.72 -55.57
C ALA A 207 14.88 -10.55 -56.43
N SER A 208 15.41 -11.64 -55.88
CA SER A 208 16.29 -12.56 -56.61
C SER A 208 15.56 -13.25 -57.78
N ASN A 209 14.37 -13.80 -57.50
CA ASN A 209 13.57 -14.49 -58.51
C ASN A 209 13.00 -13.53 -59.57
N LEU A 210 12.74 -12.26 -59.21
CA LEU A 210 12.35 -11.21 -60.17
C LEU A 210 13.42 -11.00 -61.24
N ASN A 211 14.71 -11.05 -60.88
CA ASN A 211 15.79 -10.91 -61.85
C ASN A 211 15.89 -12.13 -62.78
N ALA A 212 15.75 -13.35 -62.24
CA ALA A 212 15.70 -14.57 -63.06
C ALA A 212 14.50 -14.56 -64.02
N ASN A 213 13.33 -14.15 -63.53
CA ASN A 213 12.12 -14.01 -64.32
C ASN A 213 12.27 -12.99 -65.46
N ARG A 214 12.92 -11.85 -65.18
CA ARG A 214 13.21 -10.82 -66.19
C ARG A 214 14.08 -11.36 -67.33
N LEU A 215 15.13 -12.13 -67.01
CA LEU A 215 16.01 -12.70 -68.03
C LEU A 215 15.29 -13.74 -68.90
N ALA A 216 14.52 -14.65 -68.28
CA ALA A 216 13.71 -15.62 -69.03
C ALA A 216 12.62 -14.95 -69.87
N TRP A 217 12.05 -13.83 -69.39
CA TRP A 217 11.08 -13.03 -70.13
C TRP A 217 11.68 -12.36 -71.36
N GLU A 218 12.84 -11.72 -71.21
CA GLU A 218 13.56 -11.05 -72.32
C GLU A 218 13.93 -12.05 -73.43
N ASP A 219 14.36 -13.26 -73.06
CA ASP A 219 14.69 -14.34 -74.00
C ASP A 219 13.44 -14.89 -74.72
N LEU A 220 12.32 -15.08 -74.00
CA LEU A 220 11.07 -15.52 -74.61
C LEU A 220 10.46 -14.45 -75.55
N GLU A 221 10.55 -13.17 -75.19
CA GLU A 221 10.10 -12.06 -76.03
C GLU A 221 10.96 -11.95 -77.32
N ALA A 222 12.27 -12.13 -77.22
CA ALA A 222 13.17 -12.13 -78.38
C ALA A 222 12.84 -13.27 -79.37
N ASN A 223 12.32 -14.40 -78.87
CA ASN A 223 11.94 -15.58 -79.65
C ASN A 223 10.44 -15.65 -79.99
N LYS A 224 9.67 -14.59 -79.74
CA LYS A 224 8.21 -14.54 -79.93
C LYS A 224 7.74 -14.88 -81.34
N SER A 225 8.55 -14.61 -82.37
CA SER A 225 8.23 -14.94 -83.77
C SER A 225 8.14 -16.45 -84.04
N VAL A 226 8.69 -17.29 -83.16
CA VAL A 226 8.70 -18.76 -83.27
C VAL A 226 7.43 -19.40 -82.67
N LEU A 227 6.66 -18.62 -81.91
CA LEU A 227 5.40 -19.03 -81.28
C LEU A 227 4.25 -19.09 -82.30
N THR A 228 3.26 -19.96 -82.07
CA THR A 228 2.02 -19.98 -82.87
C THR A 228 1.18 -18.71 -82.63
N ALA A 229 0.24 -18.40 -83.53
CA ALA A 229 -0.69 -17.28 -83.34
C ALA A 229 -1.48 -17.37 -82.01
N ASN A 230 -1.84 -18.58 -81.56
CA ASN A 230 -2.53 -18.78 -80.28
C ASN A 230 -1.58 -18.52 -79.10
N GLN A 231 -0.35 -19.04 -79.15
CA GLN A 231 0.67 -18.80 -78.11
C GLN A 231 1.05 -17.32 -78.03
N GLN A 232 1.13 -16.60 -79.16
CA GLN A 232 1.38 -15.15 -79.17
C GLN A 232 0.24 -14.37 -78.51
N ARG A 233 -1.02 -14.81 -78.68
CA ARG A 233 -2.18 -14.22 -78.00
C ARG A 233 -2.11 -14.43 -76.50
N LEU A 234 -1.92 -15.67 -76.04
CA LEU A 234 -1.77 -16.01 -74.62
C LEU A 234 -0.58 -15.28 -73.99
N PHE A 235 0.53 -15.16 -74.71
CA PHE A 235 1.70 -14.43 -74.24
C PHE A 235 1.45 -12.91 -74.14
N ALA A 236 0.64 -12.33 -75.02
CA ALA A 236 0.20 -10.95 -74.90
C ALA A 236 -0.71 -10.74 -73.68
N ASP A 237 -1.62 -11.68 -73.39
CA ASP A 237 -2.46 -11.66 -72.19
C ASP A 237 -1.58 -11.73 -70.92
N VAL A 238 -0.59 -12.62 -70.89
CA VAL A 238 0.40 -12.70 -69.80
C VAL A 238 1.19 -11.39 -69.68
N THR A 239 1.59 -10.77 -70.79
CA THR A 239 2.33 -9.50 -70.79
C THR A 239 1.54 -8.40 -70.09
N GLN A 240 0.24 -8.29 -70.39
CA GLN A 240 -0.63 -7.29 -69.78
C GLN A 240 -0.80 -7.54 -68.28
N THR A 241 -1.21 -8.75 -67.88
CA THR A 241 -1.43 -9.09 -66.46
C THR A 241 -0.15 -8.99 -65.64
N ARG A 242 1.01 -9.34 -66.22
CA ARG A 242 2.32 -9.22 -65.56
C ARG A 242 2.68 -7.77 -65.22
N GLN A 243 2.32 -6.79 -66.06
CA GLN A 243 2.61 -5.38 -65.76
C GLN A 243 1.87 -4.90 -64.51
N GLU A 244 0.63 -5.32 -64.33
CA GLU A 244 -0.17 -5.01 -63.13
C GLU A 244 0.39 -5.73 -61.89
N LEU A 245 0.74 -7.02 -62.03
CA LEU A 245 1.29 -7.83 -60.93
C LEU A 245 2.64 -7.35 -60.41
N LEU A 246 3.46 -6.70 -61.22
CA LEU A 246 4.78 -6.21 -60.79
C LEU A 246 4.72 -4.94 -59.93
N LEU A 247 3.56 -4.26 -59.86
CA LEU A 247 3.37 -3.06 -59.04
C LEU A 247 2.90 -3.38 -57.62
N MET A 248 2.01 -4.37 -57.47
CA MET A 248 1.43 -4.76 -56.16
C MET A 248 2.45 -5.16 -55.07
N PRO A 249 3.56 -5.86 -55.36
CA PRO A 249 4.57 -6.19 -54.35
C PRO A 249 5.15 -4.97 -53.64
N LEU A 250 5.29 -3.83 -54.33
CA LEU A 250 5.81 -2.59 -53.73
C LEU A 250 4.84 -2.05 -52.67
N GLU A 251 3.54 -2.09 -52.96
CA GLU A 251 2.48 -1.70 -52.03
C GLU A 251 2.39 -2.67 -50.83
N ILE A 252 2.48 -3.98 -51.09
CA ILE A 252 2.53 -5.02 -50.04
C ILE A 252 3.74 -4.79 -49.12
N PHE A 253 4.91 -4.49 -49.69
CA PHE A 253 6.12 -4.21 -48.91
C PHE A 253 5.97 -2.93 -48.07
N GLU A 254 5.42 -1.86 -48.65
CA GLU A 254 5.18 -0.61 -47.94
C GLU A 254 4.22 -0.78 -46.77
N ILE A 255 3.14 -1.55 -46.95
CA ILE A 255 2.18 -1.85 -45.88
C ILE A 255 2.87 -2.57 -44.70
N ILE A 256 3.66 -3.61 -44.98
CA ILE A 256 4.34 -4.42 -43.95
C ILE A 256 5.41 -3.59 -43.21
N GLU A 257 6.06 -2.67 -43.89
CA GLU A 257 7.11 -1.81 -43.32
C GLU A 257 6.57 -0.56 -42.61
N SER A 258 5.27 -0.27 -42.76
CA SER A 258 4.61 0.89 -42.15
C SER A 258 3.97 0.58 -40.79
N GLU A 259 3.48 1.62 -40.11
CA GLU A 259 2.66 1.48 -38.90
C GLU A 259 1.29 0.79 -39.15
N ARG A 260 0.95 0.52 -40.42
CA ARG A 260 -0.26 -0.19 -40.86
C ARG A 260 -0.05 -1.69 -41.10
N ALA A 261 1.06 -2.26 -40.63
CA ALA A 261 1.31 -3.70 -40.73
C ALA A 261 0.19 -4.55 -40.09
N TYR A 262 -0.44 -4.01 -39.03
CA TYR A 262 -1.58 -4.58 -38.33
C TYR A 262 -2.68 -3.53 -38.19
N GLU A 263 -3.88 -3.84 -38.70
CA GLU A 263 -5.00 -2.89 -38.76
C GLU A 263 -5.57 -2.61 -37.36
N ASP A 264 -5.59 -3.61 -36.46
CA ASP A 264 -6.01 -3.43 -35.07
C ASP A 264 -5.12 -2.44 -34.29
N LEU A 265 -3.79 -2.57 -34.38
CA LEU A 265 -2.84 -1.69 -33.71
C LEU A 265 -2.88 -0.28 -34.30
N TYR A 266 -3.05 -0.18 -35.62
CA TYR A 266 -3.22 1.10 -36.30
C TYR A 266 -4.49 1.81 -35.81
N LEU A 267 -5.67 1.17 -35.89
CA LEU A 267 -6.95 1.73 -35.45
C LEU A 267 -6.95 2.06 -33.95
N SER A 268 -6.30 1.22 -33.13
CA SER A 268 -6.13 1.47 -31.70
C SER A 268 -5.42 2.81 -31.44
N LYS A 269 -4.29 3.05 -32.12
CA LYS A 269 -3.51 4.28 -31.97
C LYS A 269 -4.17 5.51 -32.59
N THR A 270 -4.80 5.38 -33.76
CA THR A 270 -5.31 6.53 -34.52
C THR A 270 -6.72 6.95 -34.12
N GLU A 271 -7.55 6.02 -33.64
CA GLU A 271 -8.97 6.27 -33.36
C GLU A 271 -9.32 5.99 -31.89
N ALA A 272 -9.06 4.78 -31.39
CA ALA A 272 -9.53 4.37 -30.07
C ALA A 272 -8.84 5.12 -28.91
N GLU A 273 -7.51 5.23 -28.93
CA GLU A 273 -6.76 5.91 -27.86
C GLU A 273 -7.05 7.41 -27.77
N PRO A 274 -7.06 8.19 -28.87
CA PRO A 274 -7.39 9.61 -28.82
C PRO A 274 -8.80 9.90 -28.32
N GLN A 275 -9.80 9.12 -28.74
CA GLN A 275 -11.18 9.30 -28.29
C GLN A 275 -11.33 9.00 -26.79
N ALA A 276 -10.72 7.93 -26.30
CA ALA A 276 -10.75 7.63 -24.87
C ALA A 276 -9.98 8.65 -24.04
N ALA A 277 -8.89 9.24 -24.56
CA ALA A 277 -8.20 10.34 -23.90
C ALA A 277 -9.09 11.60 -23.79
N GLN A 278 -9.87 11.91 -24.84
CA GLN A 278 -10.83 13.02 -24.81
C GLN A 278 -11.98 12.76 -23.81
N MET A 279 -12.53 11.54 -23.78
CA MET A 279 -13.54 11.16 -22.77
C MET A 279 -12.99 11.27 -21.35
N LEU A 280 -11.74 10.89 -21.11
CA LEU A 280 -11.07 11.06 -19.81
C LEU A 280 -10.92 12.54 -19.43
N ALA A 281 -10.60 13.41 -20.40
CA ALA A 281 -10.51 14.85 -20.16
C ALA A 281 -11.88 15.44 -19.77
N LEU A 282 -12.95 15.07 -20.48
CA LEU A 282 -14.32 15.49 -20.14
C LEU A 282 -14.72 15.02 -18.72
N LEU A 283 -14.44 13.75 -18.39
CA LEU A 283 -14.71 13.20 -17.06
C LEU A 283 -13.88 13.90 -15.97
N ASP A 284 -12.64 14.28 -16.25
CA ASP A 284 -11.79 15.02 -15.31
C ASP A 284 -12.31 16.43 -15.05
N GLU A 285 -12.73 17.15 -16.11
CA GLU A 285 -13.39 18.45 -16.01
C GLU A 285 -14.69 18.36 -15.19
N MET A 286 -15.55 17.38 -15.50
CA MET A 286 -16.80 17.16 -14.78
C MET A 286 -16.55 16.82 -13.31
N THR A 287 -15.59 15.93 -13.03
CA THR A 287 -15.21 15.57 -11.65
C THR A 287 -14.73 16.77 -10.88
N THR A 288 -13.89 17.60 -11.49
CA THR A 288 -13.37 18.84 -10.90
C THR A 288 -14.49 19.86 -10.65
N GLY A 289 -15.40 20.03 -11.61
CA GLY A 289 -16.59 20.87 -11.49
C GLY A 289 -17.49 20.44 -10.33
N GLN A 290 -17.84 19.15 -10.27
CA GLN A 290 -18.69 18.60 -9.20
C GLN A 290 -18.01 18.68 -7.82
N GLN A 291 -16.69 18.47 -7.73
CA GLN A 291 -15.96 18.67 -6.48
C GLN A 291 -15.93 20.14 -6.04
N ALA A 292 -15.83 21.08 -6.97
CA ALA A 292 -15.89 22.51 -6.67
C ALA A 292 -17.29 22.92 -6.17
N LEU A 293 -18.35 22.44 -6.80
CA LEU A 293 -19.74 22.62 -6.37
C LEU A 293 -19.96 22.02 -4.97
N LEU A 294 -19.51 20.79 -4.74
CA LEU A 294 -19.58 20.12 -3.45
C LEU A 294 -18.87 20.94 -2.35
N ARG A 295 -17.67 21.46 -2.63
CA ARG A 295 -16.95 22.32 -1.67
C ARG A 295 -17.68 23.64 -1.41
N ALA A 296 -18.27 24.23 -2.44
CA ALA A 296 -19.06 25.45 -2.31
C ALA A 296 -20.31 25.21 -1.45
N ASP A 297 -21.01 24.09 -1.63
CA ASP A 297 -22.19 23.74 -0.87
C ASP A 297 -21.88 23.33 0.57
N LEU A 298 -20.78 22.61 0.81
CA LEU A 298 -20.30 22.33 2.17
C LEU A 298 -19.93 23.63 2.91
N ASN A 299 -19.36 24.62 2.22
CA ASN A 299 -19.06 25.92 2.79
C ASN A 299 -20.34 26.73 3.08
N LYS A 300 -21.32 26.74 2.16
CA LYS A 300 -22.65 27.34 2.41
C LYS A 300 -23.37 26.65 3.56
N GLY A 301 -23.32 25.32 3.65
CA GLY A 301 -23.87 24.52 4.74
C GLY A 301 -23.23 24.88 6.08
N ARG A 302 -21.90 25.00 6.14
CA ARG A 302 -21.18 25.50 7.33
C ARG A 302 -21.60 26.92 7.72
N GLN A 303 -21.74 27.82 6.76
CA GLN A 303 -22.20 29.19 7.03
C GLN A 303 -23.65 29.22 7.51
N SER A 304 -24.54 28.40 6.92
CA SER A 304 -25.92 28.24 7.37
C SER A 304 -25.98 27.70 8.79
N LEU A 305 -25.17 26.71 9.15
CA LEU A 305 -25.07 26.19 10.52
C LEU A 305 -24.51 27.23 11.50
N ALA A 306 -23.55 28.06 11.08
CA ALA A 306 -23.06 29.17 11.87
C ALA A 306 -24.14 30.25 12.09
N GLY A 307 -24.94 30.54 11.05
CA GLY A 307 -26.11 31.42 11.12
C GLY A 307 -27.18 30.90 12.07
N VAL A 308 -27.52 29.61 11.99
CA VAL A 308 -28.45 28.94 12.91
C VAL A 308 -27.94 28.99 14.35
N ARG A 309 -26.63 28.75 14.57
CA ARG A 309 -26.01 28.91 15.90
C ARG A 309 -26.15 30.34 16.43
N MET A 310 -25.86 31.34 15.60
CA MET A 310 -25.97 32.74 15.99
C MET A 310 -27.43 33.11 16.30
N GLN A 311 -28.38 32.71 15.47
CA GLN A 311 -29.82 32.90 15.72
C GLN A 311 -30.29 32.16 16.98
N THR A 312 -29.78 30.96 17.25
CA THR A 312 -30.09 30.22 18.49
C THR A 312 -29.55 30.96 19.72
N ILE A 313 -28.34 31.51 19.65
CA ILE A 313 -27.75 32.32 20.73
C ILE A 313 -28.58 33.60 20.94
N VAL A 314 -28.89 34.34 19.86
CA VAL A 314 -29.70 35.56 19.93
C VAL A 314 -31.11 35.28 20.46
N SER A 315 -31.76 34.21 19.99
CA SER A 315 -33.07 33.78 20.47
C SER A 315 -33.01 33.32 21.93
N GLY A 316 -31.92 32.66 22.34
CA GLY A 316 -31.67 32.28 23.73
C GLY A 316 -31.47 33.48 24.64
N ILE A 317 -30.72 34.49 24.19
CA ILE A 317 -30.56 35.77 24.90
C ILE A 317 -31.90 36.51 24.98
N LEU A 318 -32.66 36.56 23.89
CA LEU A 318 -33.98 37.20 23.88
C LEU A 318 -34.95 36.48 24.83
N ALA A 319 -34.96 35.14 24.83
CA ALA A 319 -35.73 34.34 25.77
C ALA A 319 -35.29 34.56 27.22
N LEU A 320 -33.98 34.72 27.47
CA LEU A 320 -33.44 35.07 28.79
C LEU A 320 -33.92 36.47 29.22
N VAL A 321 -33.80 37.48 28.35
CA VAL A 321 -34.23 38.86 28.63
C VAL A 321 -35.74 38.90 28.90
N LEU A 322 -36.54 38.21 28.10
CA LEU A 322 -37.98 38.14 28.29
C LEU A 322 -38.35 37.32 29.52
N GLY A 323 -37.61 36.25 29.82
CA GLY A 323 -37.75 35.47 31.05
C GLY A 323 -37.44 36.30 32.29
N VAL A 324 -36.38 37.12 32.25
CA VAL A 324 -36.04 38.10 33.29
C VAL A 324 -37.13 39.16 33.42
N GLY A 325 -37.58 39.75 32.30
CA GLY A 325 -38.68 40.72 32.30
C GLY A 325 -39.98 40.15 32.87
N MET A 326 -40.28 38.89 32.55
CA MET A 326 -41.44 38.17 33.07
C MET A 326 -41.29 37.82 34.55
N ALA A 327 -40.08 37.43 34.98
CA ALA A 327 -39.77 37.21 36.39
C ALA A 327 -39.92 38.50 37.20
N LEU A 328 -39.57 39.65 36.63
CA LEU A 328 -39.81 40.97 37.24
C LEU A 328 -41.31 41.29 37.31
N LEU A 329 -42.07 41.05 36.24
CA LEU A 329 -43.53 41.21 36.25
C LEU A 329 -44.23 40.29 37.25
N PHE A 330 -43.77 39.03 37.38
CA PHE A 330 -44.24 38.09 38.39
C PHE A 330 -43.86 38.57 39.79
N LYS A 331 -42.64 39.09 39.96
CA LYS A 331 -42.16 39.67 41.22
C LYS A 331 -43.01 40.85 41.65
N GLU A 332 -43.45 41.71 40.75
CA GLU A 332 -44.24 42.90 41.12
C GLU A 332 -45.73 42.61 41.28
N ASN A 333 -46.31 41.74 40.44
CA ASN A 333 -47.77 41.54 40.40
C ASN A 333 -48.29 40.34 41.18
N ILE A 334 -47.43 39.38 41.54
CA ILE A 334 -47.83 38.16 42.25
C ILE A 334 -46.93 37.95 43.46
N ALA A 335 -45.62 37.74 43.25
CA ALA A 335 -44.72 37.43 44.36
C ALA A 335 -44.55 38.63 45.30
N GLY A 336 -44.71 39.86 44.83
CA GLY A 336 -44.63 41.09 45.62
C GLY A 336 -45.82 41.22 46.57
N PRO A 337 -47.08 41.21 46.08
CA PRO A 337 -48.27 41.18 46.94
C PRO A 337 -48.31 39.96 47.86
N VAL A 338 -47.91 38.78 47.38
CA VAL A 338 -47.83 37.57 48.22
C VAL A 338 -46.70 37.67 49.24
N ARG A 339 -45.53 38.20 48.87
CA ARG A 339 -44.44 38.45 49.80
C ARG A 339 -44.83 39.53 50.80
N ARG A 340 -45.53 40.60 50.41
CA ARG A 340 -46.10 41.58 51.35
C ARG A 340 -47.12 40.94 52.28
N LEU A 341 -47.97 40.03 51.80
CA LEU A 341 -48.88 39.26 52.67
C LEU A 341 -48.16 38.32 53.62
N ILE A 342 -47.10 37.65 53.15
CA ILE A 342 -46.22 36.81 53.96
C ILE A 342 -45.46 37.68 54.95
N THR A 343 -44.96 38.84 54.53
CA THR A 343 -44.25 39.82 55.37
C THR A 343 -45.19 40.42 56.39
N THR A 344 -46.46 40.70 56.06
CA THR A 344 -47.48 41.09 57.04
C THR A 344 -47.78 39.93 57.98
N ALA A 345 -47.88 38.69 57.49
CA ALA A 345 -48.05 37.51 58.36
C ALA A 345 -46.81 37.23 59.24
N GLU A 346 -45.60 37.52 58.75
CA GLU A 346 -44.32 37.43 59.45
C GLU A 346 -44.16 38.60 60.43
N GLU A 347 -44.62 39.82 60.10
CA GLU A 347 -44.71 41.00 60.97
C GLU A 347 -45.67 40.69 62.12
N ILE A 348 -46.81 40.08 61.82
CA ILE A 348 -47.75 39.56 62.81
C ILE A 348 -47.09 38.43 63.63
N ALA A 349 -46.26 37.56 63.06
CA ALA A 349 -45.60 36.50 63.82
C ALA A 349 -44.38 36.97 64.64
N ALA A 350 -43.70 38.02 64.17
CA ALA A 350 -42.51 38.64 64.75
C ALA A 350 -42.85 39.73 65.77
N GLY A 351 -44.07 40.28 65.69
CA GLY A 351 -44.70 40.93 66.82
C GLY A 351 -45.47 42.22 66.57
N ASP A 352 -45.50 42.74 65.35
CA ASP A 352 -46.35 43.87 65.01
C ASP A 352 -47.79 43.39 64.76
N PHE A 353 -48.57 43.54 65.81
CA PHE A 353 -49.95 43.10 65.83
C PHE A 353 -50.95 44.20 65.45
N THR A 354 -50.46 45.29 64.87
CA THR A 354 -51.29 46.36 64.30
C THR A 354 -51.33 46.31 62.78
N ALA A 355 -50.40 45.55 62.18
CA ALA A 355 -50.27 45.37 60.75
C ALA A 355 -51.58 44.81 60.13
N GLN A 356 -52.11 45.55 59.16
CA GLN A 356 -53.20 45.08 58.32
C GLN A 356 -52.65 44.91 56.91
N ALA A 357 -52.75 43.69 56.40
CA ALA A 357 -52.47 43.38 55.02
C ALA A 357 -53.44 44.15 54.12
N ASP A 358 -52.88 44.99 53.25
CA ASP A 358 -53.63 45.81 52.31
C ASP A 358 -54.33 44.92 51.26
N VAL A 359 -55.63 45.17 51.04
CA VAL A 359 -56.42 44.46 50.03
C VAL A 359 -56.23 45.15 48.68
N GLU A 360 -55.05 44.99 48.09
CA GLU A 360 -54.63 45.64 46.84
C GLU A 360 -55.37 45.11 45.59
N SER A 361 -56.03 43.96 45.69
CA SER A 361 -56.68 43.27 44.57
C SER A 361 -58.01 42.65 45.00
N ARG A 362 -58.99 42.52 44.08
CA ARG A 362 -60.29 41.86 44.33
C ARG A 362 -60.31 40.37 44.00
N ASP A 363 -59.14 39.77 43.82
CA ASP A 363 -58.97 38.36 43.47
C ASP A 363 -58.62 37.48 44.69
N GLU A 364 -58.10 36.28 44.46
CA GLU A 364 -57.75 35.32 45.50
C GLU A 364 -56.76 35.87 46.54
N ILE A 365 -55.82 36.75 46.12
CA ILE A 365 -54.79 37.32 46.98
C ILE A 365 -55.39 38.35 47.95
N GLY A 366 -56.36 39.15 47.50
CA GLY A 366 -57.08 40.09 48.37
C GLY A 366 -57.98 39.43 49.42
N ARG A 367 -58.57 38.27 49.10
CA ARG A 367 -59.34 37.48 50.09
C ARG A 367 -58.45 36.93 51.21
N LEU A 368 -57.20 36.56 50.89
CA LEU A 368 -56.22 36.09 51.86
C LEU A 368 -55.77 37.22 52.81
N ALA A 369 -55.51 38.42 52.27
CA ALA A 369 -55.21 39.63 53.05
C ALA A 369 -56.25 39.93 54.13
N THR A 370 -57.53 39.84 53.74
CA THR A 370 -58.66 40.09 54.64
C THR A 370 -58.70 39.09 55.83
N THR A 371 -58.25 37.85 55.61
CA THR A 371 -58.27 36.78 56.62
C THR A 371 -57.11 36.90 57.62
N ILE A 372 -55.93 37.33 57.16
CA ILE A 372 -54.75 37.61 57.99
C ILE A 372 -55.07 38.72 59.01
N ASN A 373 -55.77 39.79 58.58
CA ASN A 373 -56.12 40.93 59.44
C ASN A 373 -57.00 40.58 60.65
N ILE A 374 -57.83 39.54 60.53
CA ILE A 374 -58.68 39.06 61.63
C ILE A 374 -57.84 38.33 62.70
N MET A 375 -56.76 37.64 62.31
CA MET A 375 -55.85 36.95 63.25
C MET A 375 -54.93 37.92 64.00
N THR A 376 -54.47 38.98 63.32
CA THR A 376 -53.60 40.04 63.88
C THR A 376 -54.19 40.72 65.11
N ALA A 377 -55.46 41.09 65.05
CA ALA A 377 -56.15 41.78 66.14
C ALA A 377 -56.17 40.98 67.45
N ARG A 378 -55.99 39.65 67.36
CA ARG A 378 -55.91 38.73 68.50
C ARG A 378 -54.52 38.65 69.12
N LEU A 379 -53.46 38.77 68.33
CA LEU A 379 -52.11 38.78 68.87
C LEU A 379 -51.79 40.10 69.61
N ARG A 380 -52.40 41.22 69.21
CA ARG A 380 -52.17 42.60 69.74
C ARG A 380 -52.16 42.74 71.25
N HIS A 381 -52.95 41.93 71.94
CA HIS A 381 -53.02 41.92 73.39
C HIS A 381 -51.74 41.34 74.07
N THR A 382 -50.77 40.82 73.33
CA THR A 382 -49.65 40.02 73.86
C THR A 382 -48.27 40.69 73.74
N ILE A 383 -48.06 41.72 72.90
CA ILE A 383 -46.73 42.34 72.64
C ILE A 383 -46.52 43.75 73.18
N ASP A 384 -47.52 44.38 73.78
CA ASP A 384 -47.31 45.63 74.52
C ASP A 384 -46.28 45.49 75.68
N SER A 385 -45.88 44.26 76.04
CA SER A 385 -44.79 43.98 77.00
C SER A 385 -43.37 43.90 76.40
N LEU A 386 -43.16 43.92 75.08
CA LEU A 386 -41.84 43.66 74.45
C LEU A 386 -41.32 44.76 73.48
N ALA A 387 -42.10 45.83 73.26
CA ALA A 387 -41.85 46.82 72.19
C ALA A 387 -40.71 47.84 72.45
N LYS A 388 -40.02 47.81 73.60
CA LYS A 388 -38.99 48.83 73.93
C LYS A 388 -37.55 48.46 73.52
N GLN A 389 -37.29 47.22 73.08
CA GLN A 389 -35.95 46.73 72.72
C GLN A 389 -35.68 46.64 71.20
N THR A 390 -36.69 46.71 70.34
CA THR A 390 -36.58 46.37 68.90
C THR A 390 -36.14 47.55 68.01
N GLN A 391 -36.49 48.79 68.37
CA GLN A 391 -36.23 49.99 67.55
C GLN A 391 -34.75 50.28 67.29
N GLN A 392 -33.85 49.88 68.20
CA GLN A 392 -32.41 50.17 68.09
C GLN A 392 -31.63 49.20 67.16
N LEU A 393 -32.21 48.04 66.80
CA LEU A 393 -31.54 47.04 65.96
C LEU A 393 -31.86 47.18 64.46
N GLU A 394 -33.00 47.76 64.08
CA GLU A 394 -33.42 47.91 62.68
C GLU A 394 -32.51 48.86 61.87
N THR A 395 -32.10 49.98 62.47
CA THR A 395 -31.24 50.98 61.82
C THR A 395 -29.87 50.41 61.43
N ILE A 396 -29.31 49.50 62.23
CA ILE A 396 -28.01 48.86 61.96
C ILE A 396 -28.10 47.84 60.83
N VAL A 397 -29.20 47.10 60.72
CA VAL A 397 -29.41 46.11 59.66
C VAL A 397 -29.59 46.79 58.30
N GLU A 398 -30.33 47.90 58.24
CA GLU A 398 -30.51 48.67 56.99
C GLU A 398 -29.18 49.25 56.47
N ILE A 399 -28.38 49.85 57.36
CA ILE A 399 -27.05 50.39 57.00
C ILE A 399 -26.14 49.25 56.51
N SER A 400 -26.13 48.10 57.19
CA SER A 400 -25.28 46.94 56.84
C SER A 400 -25.63 46.30 55.49
N GLN A 401 -26.92 46.19 55.15
CA GLN A 401 -27.37 45.61 53.87
C GLN A 401 -27.01 46.46 52.65
N ARG A 402 -26.99 47.78 52.79
CA ARG A 402 -26.64 48.67 51.66
C ARG A 402 -25.13 48.81 51.46
N LEU A 403 -24.34 48.76 52.55
CA LEU A 403 -22.87 48.85 52.49
C LEU A 403 -22.23 47.70 51.68
N THR A 404 -22.80 46.50 51.72
CA THR A 404 -22.29 45.33 50.99
C THR A 404 -22.53 45.36 49.48
N SER A 405 -23.33 46.31 48.98
CA SER A 405 -23.69 46.41 47.56
C SER A 405 -22.79 47.32 46.71
N LYS A 406 -21.92 48.11 47.34
CA LYS A 406 -21.02 49.05 46.65
C LYS A 406 -19.62 48.46 46.46
N LEU A 407 -19.13 48.52 45.22
CA LEU A 407 -17.82 47.97 44.82
C LEU A 407 -16.75 49.07 44.62
N ASP A 408 -17.13 50.35 44.69
CA ASP A 408 -16.20 51.48 44.62
C ASP A 408 -15.88 52.00 46.03
N VAL A 409 -14.58 52.05 46.37
CA VAL A 409 -14.07 52.44 47.68
C VAL A 409 -14.44 53.89 48.05
N SER A 410 -14.46 54.80 47.08
CA SER A 410 -14.74 56.23 47.29
C SER A 410 -16.25 56.47 47.47
N GLU A 411 -17.08 55.80 46.67
CA GLU A 411 -18.54 55.87 46.83
C GLU A 411 -19.04 55.17 48.10
N LEU A 412 -18.34 54.13 48.54
CA LEU A 412 -18.61 53.43 49.80
C LEU A 412 -18.29 54.34 50.99
N ALA A 413 -17.09 54.93 51.04
CA ALA A 413 -16.71 55.86 52.10
C ALA A 413 -17.67 57.05 52.20
N ARG A 414 -18.17 57.54 51.06
CA ARG A 414 -19.19 58.61 51.02
C ARG A 414 -20.51 58.22 51.66
N ASP A 415 -21.03 57.05 51.29
CA ASP A 415 -22.30 56.57 51.83
C ASP A 415 -22.23 56.24 53.32
N VAL A 416 -21.11 55.69 53.79
CA VAL A 416 -20.85 55.42 55.20
C VAL A 416 -21.02 56.69 56.02
N VAL A 417 -20.31 57.75 55.65
CA VAL A 417 -20.30 59.02 56.38
C VAL A 417 -21.69 59.66 56.41
N MET A 418 -22.38 59.72 55.26
CA MET A 418 -23.72 60.32 55.20
C MET A 418 -24.75 59.55 56.03
N ARG A 419 -24.68 58.22 56.04
CA ARG A 419 -25.67 57.39 56.73
C ARG A 419 -25.45 57.33 58.23
N ILE A 420 -24.20 57.31 58.69
CA ILE A 420 -23.90 57.37 60.12
C ILE A 420 -24.36 58.71 60.69
N LYS A 421 -24.10 59.82 59.98
CA LYS A 421 -24.64 61.14 60.34
C LYS A 421 -26.17 61.15 60.42
N GLN A 422 -26.87 60.69 59.38
CA GLN A 422 -28.34 60.72 59.32
C GLN A 422 -29.04 59.73 60.25
N GLY A 423 -28.43 58.56 60.51
CA GLY A 423 -29.06 57.48 61.26
C GLY A 423 -28.91 57.59 62.78
N PHE A 424 -27.87 58.28 63.25
CA PHE A 424 -27.54 58.41 64.67
C PHE A 424 -27.51 59.87 65.16
N ASP A 425 -27.76 60.84 64.26
CA ASP A 425 -27.83 62.28 64.55
C ASP A 425 -26.53 62.87 65.12
N TYR A 426 -25.37 62.35 64.70
CA TYR A 426 -24.07 62.87 65.10
C TYR A 426 -23.68 64.12 64.29
N ASN A 427 -23.04 65.09 64.93
CA ASN A 427 -22.71 66.37 64.30
C ASN A 427 -21.63 66.26 63.23
N HIS A 428 -20.51 65.59 63.54
CA HIS A 428 -19.45 65.35 62.56
C HIS A 428 -19.08 63.87 62.45
N THR A 429 -18.78 63.43 61.24
CA THR A 429 -18.34 62.07 60.95
C THR A 429 -17.27 62.07 59.86
N TYR A 430 -16.18 61.36 60.12
CA TYR A 430 -15.04 61.24 59.22
C TYR A 430 -14.67 59.77 59.05
N VAL A 431 -14.27 59.41 57.83
CA VAL A 431 -13.64 58.12 57.54
C VAL A 431 -12.23 58.39 57.01
N TYR A 432 -11.24 57.87 57.73
CA TYR A 432 -9.85 57.91 57.33
C TYR A 432 -9.42 56.52 56.83
N LEU A 433 -8.71 56.48 55.71
CA LEU A 433 -8.09 55.26 55.19
C LEU A 433 -6.57 55.31 55.40
N LEU A 434 -5.98 54.17 55.75
CA LEU A 434 -4.56 54.09 56.03
C LEU A 434 -3.75 53.97 54.73
N ASP A 435 -2.97 55.00 54.41
CA ASP A 435 -1.92 54.94 53.38
C ASP A 435 -0.65 54.33 54.00
N ARG A 436 -0.43 53.05 53.71
CA ARG A 436 0.72 52.30 54.21
C ARG A 436 2.06 52.75 53.63
N HIS A 437 2.07 53.36 52.45
CA HIS A 437 3.32 53.82 51.83
C HIS A 437 3.88 55.03 52.56
N HIS A 438 3.00 55.94 53.01
CA HIS A 438 3.39 57.16 53.70
C HIS A 438 3.25 57.09 55.23
N LYS A 439 2.67 56.00 55.77
CA LYS A 439 2.32 55.84 57.20
C LYS A 439 1.42 56.97 57.72
N GLU A 440 0.43 57.33 56.90
CA GLU A 440 -0.51 58.41 57.17
C GLU A 440 -1.95 57.91 57.02
N LEU A 441 -2.84 58.43 57.85
CA LEU A 441 -4.28 58.30 57.68
C LEU A 441 -4.76 59.45 56.83
N VAL A 442 -5.38 59.15 55.70
CA VAL A 442 -5.88 60.14 54.75
C VAL A 442 -7.40 60.17 54.85
N VAL A 443 -7.98 61.37 54.97
CA VAL A 443 -9.44 61.53 54.94
C VAL A 443 -9.98 61.02 53.61
N ALA A 444 -10.72 59.91 53.63
CA ALA A 444 -11.41 59.38 52.46
C ALA A 444 -12.73 60.11 52.23
N GLN A 445 -13.44 60.49 53.31
CA GLN A 445 -14.63 61.33 53.28
C GLN A 445 -14.86 62.02 54.63
N ALA A 446 -15.43 63.24 54.60
CA ALA A 446 -15.93 64.00 55.74
C ALA A 446 -17.42 64.40 55.55
N SER A 447 -18.14 64.61 56.65
CA SER A 447 -19.56 65.02 56.64
C SER A 447 -19.79 66.49 56.27
N GLU A 448 -18.77 67.34 56.32
CA GLU A 448 -18.82 68.74 55.94
C GLU A 448 -17.74 69.05 54.91
N ARG A 449 -18.18 69.42 53.70
CA ARG A 449 -17.36 70.07 52.68
C ARG A 449 -18.18 71.17 52.01
N GLU A 450 -18.67 72.11 52.82
CA GLU A 450 -19.13 73.42 52.34
C GLU A 450 -18.58 74.52 53.28
N ASP A 451 -17.58 75.22 52.78
CA ASP A 451 -17.37 76.68 52.93
C ASP A 451 -17.40 77.32 54.33
N VAL A 452 -16.59 76.85 55.28
CA VAL A 452 -16.24 77.65 56.47
C VAL A 452 -14.72 77.81 56.58
N GLU A 453 -14.25 79.05 56.38
CA GLU A 453 -12.89 79.46 56.70
C GLU A 453 -12.62 79.29 58.20
N GLY A 454 -11.72 78.36 58.54
CA GLY A 454 -10.92 78.48 59.77
C GLY A 454 -11.10 77.43 60.88
N ASN A 455 -11.17 76.13 60.55
CA ASN A 455 -10.56 75.00 61.30
C ASN A 455 -11.13 73.68 60.76
N LEU A 456 -10.51 73.12 59.71
CA LEU A 456 -10.80 71.77 59.24
C LEU A 456 -9.80 70.78 59.88
N PRO A 457 -10.20 69.54 60.21
CA PRO A 457 -9.25 68.51 60.62
C PRO A 457 -8.21 68.27 59.51
N ALA A 458 -6.98 67.93 59.90
CA ALA A 458 -5.89 67.73 58.94
C ALA A 458 -6.27 66.69 57.89
N ASN A 459 -6.21 67.04 56.59
CA ASN A 459 -6.47 66.12 55.47
C ASN A 459 -5.62 64.83 55.53
N ARG A 460 -4.51 64.86 56.28
CA ARG A 460 -3.61 63.76 56.55
C ARG A 460 -3.20 63.79 58.02
N VAL A 461 -3.31 62.67 58.69
CA VAL A 461 -2.84 62.48 60.07
C VAL A 461 -1.69 61.49 60.06
N SER A 462 -0.53 61.89 60.57
CA SER A 462 0.61 60.99 60.66
C SER A 462 0.37 59.93 61.74
N LEU A 463 0.67 58.66 61.45
CA LEU A 463 0.62 57.60 62.47
C LEU A 463 1.63 57.83 63.60
N GLY A 464 2.61 58.73 63.45
CA GLY A 464 3.56 59.11 64.49
C GLY A 464 3.05 60.15 65.49
N ASP A 465 1.84 60.70 65.28
CA ASP A 465 1.27 61.70 66.16
C ASP A 465 0.74 61.05 67.46
N GLU A 466 1.48 61.18 68.56
CA GLU A 466 1.15 60.59 69.86
C GLU A 466 -0.10 61.22 70.50
N VAL A 467 -0.49 62.41 70.04
CA VAL A 467 -1.50 63.26 70.65
C VAL A 467 -2.83 63.20 69.89
N SER A 468 -2.83 62.69 68.66
CA SER A 468 -4.04 62.53 67.84
C SER A 468 -4.86 61.28 68.25
N PRO A 469 -6.15 61.43 68.61
CA PRO A 469 -7.06 60.31 68.90
C PRO A 469 -7.24 59.37 67.70
N VAL A 470 -7.31 59.94 66.49
CA VAL A 470 -7.37 59.26 65.19
C VAL A 470 -6.14 58.38 64.96
N ALA A 471 -4.94 58.91 65.22
CA ALA A 471 -3.69 58.15 65.13
C ALA A 471 -3.55 57.11 66.25
N GLN A 472 -4.01 57.41 67.46
CA GLN A 472 -4.01 56.49 68.60
C GLN A 472 -4.87 55.26 68.32
N ALA A 473 -6.12 55.45 67.89
CA ALA A 473 -7.01 54.33 67.54
C ALA A 473 -6.41 53.45 66.43
N ALA A 474 -5.74 54.05 65.44
CA ALA A 474 -5.09 53.29 64.39
C ALA A 474 -3.85 52.50 64.84
N ARG A 475 -3.14 52.97 65.87
CA ARG A 475 -1.98 52.28 66.45
C ARG A 475 -2.38 51.18 67.42
N THR A 476 -3.35 51.44 68.29
CA THR A 476 -3.74 50.50 69.35
C THR A 476 -4.74 49.46 68.86
N GLY A 477 -5.54 49.78 67.83
CA GLY A 477 -6.65 48.94 67.40
C GLY A 477 -7.81 48.93 68.42
N GLU A 478 -7.80 49.84 69.39
CA GLU A 478 -8.86 50.00 70.39
C GLU A 478 -9.70 51.25 70.10
N ILE A 479 -10.94 51.25 70.57
CA ILE A 479 -11.83 52.41 70.48
C ILE A 479 -11.33 53.48 71.46
N VAL A 480 -11.15 54.70 70.96
CA VAL A 480 -10.80 55.87 71.77
C VAL A 480 -12.08 56.69 71.97
N LEU A 481 -12.45 56.96 73.21
CA LEU A 481 -13.65 57.72 73.57
C LEU A 481 -13.27 58.88 74.49
N ILE A 482 -13.58 60.10 74.06
CA ILE A 482 -13.30 61.36 74.75
C ILE A 482 -14.63 61.96 75.19
N LYS A 483 -14.81 62.19 76.49
CA LYS A 483 -16.09 62.62 77.09
C LYS A 483 -16.12 64.07 77.57
N ASN A 484 -15.08 64.83 77.27
CA ASN A 484 -14.90 66.23 77.68
C ASN A 484 -15.04 66.45 79.19
N GLU A 485 -14.37 65.59 79.98
CA GLU A 485 -14.03 65.91 81.36
C GLU A 485 -12.78 66.80 81.34
N GLN A 486 -12.68 67.76 82.27
CA GLN A 486 -11.66 68.82 82.30
C GLN A 486 -10.18 68.34 82.30
N ALA A 487 -9.94 67.03 82.41
CA ALA A 487 -8.64 66.35 82.30
C ALA A 487 -8.27 65.91 80.86
N ASP A 488 -9.23 65.71 79.96
CA ASP A 488 -8.98 65.26 78.57
C ASP A 488 -8.61 66.44 77.64
N LEU A 489 -9.12 67.64 77.96
CA LEU A 489 -8.86 68.90 77.24
C LEU A 489 -7.40 69.38 77.29
N GLU A 490 -6.61 68.96 78.29
CA GLU A 490 -5.19 69.32 78.40
C GLU A 490 -4.28 68.43 77.53
N GLN A 491 -4.80 67.31 76.99
CA GLN A 491 -4.06 66.37 76.15
C GLN A 491 -4.33 66.50 74.65
N ALA A 492 -5.32 67.27 74.17
CA ALA A 492 -5.58 67.43 72.74
C ALA A 492 -4.89 68.69 72.18
N SER A 493 -3.97 68.55 71.20
CA SER A 493 -3.26 69.69 70.61
C SER A 493 -3.90 70.25 69.33
N ALA A 494 -4.99 69.66 68.85
CA ALA A 494 -5.79 70.20 67.75
C ALA A 494 -7.07 70.83 68.31
N PRO A 495 -7.49 72.03 67.86
CA PRO A 495 -8.81 72.53 68.19
C PRO A 495 -9.83 71.56 67.60
N LEU A 496 -10.57 70.88 68.47
CA LEU A 496 -11.83 70.28 68.07
C LEU A 496 -12.70 71.38 67.42
N PRO A 497 -13.57 71.04 66.45
CA PRO A 497 -14.57 71.98 65.95
C PRO A 497 -15.29 72.67 67.13
N PRO A 498 -15.63 73.97 67.04
CA PRO A 498 -16.03 74.80 68.18
C PRO A 498 -17.21 74.26 69.02
N ASP A 499 -18.00 73.36 68.44
CA ASP A 499 -19.19 72.79 69.06
C ASP A 499 -18.99 71.35 69.58
N THR A 500 -17.84 70.69 69.36
CA THR A 500 -17.63 69.30 69.78
C THR A 500 -17.40 69.16 71.29
N GLN A 501 -18.24 68.37 71.96
CA GLN A 501 -18.19 68.07 73.40
C GLN A 501 -17.99 66.57 73.70
N SER A 502 -18.02 65.69 72.70
CA SER A 502 -17.52 64.32 72.82
C SER A 502 -17.07 63.76 71.47
N GLU A 503 -16.07 62.87 71.48
CA GLU A 503 -15.47 62.26 70.28
C GLU A 503 -15.28 60.75 70.49
N MET A 504 -15.63 59.96 69.49
CA MET A 504 -15.40 58.52 69.45
C MET A 504 -14.71 58.13 68.16
N VAL A 505 -13.50 57.61 68.31
CA VAL A 505 -12.70 57.07 67.21
C VAL A 505 -12.71 55.56 67.28
N VAL A 506 -13.24 54.93 66.23
CA VAL A 506 -13.40 53.49 66.10
C VAL A 506 -12.49 52.95 64.99
N PRO A 507 -11.60 51.99 65.28
CA PRO A 507 -10.76 51.40 64.27
C PRO A 507 -11.55 50.49 63.33
N ILE A 508 -11.29 50.63 62.03
CA ILE A 508 -11.82 49.75 60.99
C ILE A 508 -10.78 48.65 60.78
N ILE A 509 -11.08 47.45 61.24
CA ILE A 509 -10.15 46.31 61.27
C ILE A 509 -10.59 45.26 60.26
N ALA A 510 -9.71 44.96 59.29
CA ALA A 510 -9.87 43.84 58.37
C ALA A 510 -8.70 42.85 58.54
N GLU A 511 -9.00 41.56 58.65
CA GLU A 511 -7.99 40.49 58.83
C GLU A 511 -6.97 40.80 59.95
N GLU A 512 -7.47 41.21 61.12
CA GLU A 512 -6.65 41.56 62.31
C GLU A 512 -5.72 42.78 62.12
N ARG A 513 -5.93 43.59 61.07
CA ARG A 513 -5.16 44.80 60.80
C ARG A 513 -6.06 46.02 60.64
N VAL A 514 -5.62 47.15 61.19
CA VAL A 514 -6.30 48.43 60.94
C VAL A 514 -6.12 48.82 59.47
N VAL A 515 -7.23 49.02 58.77
CA VAL A 515 -7.28 49.49 57.37
C VAL A 515 -7.74 50.94 57.26
N GLY A 516 -8.36 51.45 58.32
CA GLY A 516 -8.82 52.83 58.44
C GLY A 516 -9.37 53.10 59.84
N VAL A 517 -9.88 54.30 60.07
CA VAL A 517 -10.57 54.66 61.31
C VAL A 517 -11.82 55.47 60.98
N LEU A 518 -12.89 55.20 61.72
CA LEU A 518 -14.14 55.94 61.72
C LEU A 518 -14.11 56.89 62.92
N ASP A 519 -14.28 58.17 62.69
CA ASP A 519 -14.25 59.20 63.72
C ASP A 519 -15.60 59.91 63.76
N VAL A 520 -16.22 59.94 64.94
CA VAL A 520 -17.58 60.43 65.17
C VAL A 520 -17.56 61.41 66.32
N GLN A 521 -18.20 62.56 66.15
CA GLN A 521 -18.16 63.68 67.09
C GLN A 521 -19.58 64.22 67.35
N ASP A 522 -19.83 64.61 68.60
CA ASP A 522 -21.13 65.10 69.10
C ASP A 522 -20.94 66.38 69.94
N ASP A 523 -21.95 67.27 69.98
CA ASP A 523 -21.97 68.52 70.75
C ASP A 523 -22.49 68.39 72.18
N GLN A 524 -22.93 67.20 72.59
CA GLN A 524 -23.37 66.95 73.96
C GLN A 524 -22.26 66.35 74.83
N VAL A 525 -22.09 66.90 76.04
CA VAL A 525 -21.17 66.35 77.06
C VAL A 525 -21.67 64.97 77.48
N GLY A 526 -20.87 63.94 77.19
CA GLY A 526 -21.24 62.54 77.44
C GLY A 526 -22.30 61.98 76.49
N GLY A 527 -22.56 62.63 75.35
CA GLY A 527 -23.48 62.16 74.29
C GLY A 527 -23.06 60.83 73.67
N LEU A 528 -21.78 60.48 73.75
CA LEU A 528 -21.21 59.21 73.30
C LEU A 528 -20.86 58.30 74.48
N ASP A 529 -21.48 57.11 74.54
CA ASP A 529 -21.31 56.16 75.63
C ASP A 529 -20.77 54.76 75.22
N ARG A 530 -20.78 53.81 76.17
CA ARG A 530 -20.27 52.45 75.94
C ARG A 530 -21.21 51.58 75.11
N GLU A 531 -22.50 51.88 75.07
CA GLU A 531 -23.45 51.21 74.19
C GLU A 531 -23.27 51.73 72.76
N ASP A 532 -23.08 53.04 72.56
CA ASP A 532 -22.76 53.63 71.25
C ASP A 532 -21.47 53.03 70.66
N ALA A 533 -20.44 52.85 71.50
CA ALA A 533 -19.20 52.18 71.10
C ALA A 533 -19.41 50.74 70.61
N LYS A 534 -20.38 49.99 71.16
CA LYS A 534 -20.71 48.64 70.67
C LYS A 534 -21.40 48.70 69.30
N LEU A 535 -22.28 49.68 69.10
CA LEU A 535 -22.99 49.89 67.83
C LEU A 535 -22.02 50.32 66.73
N MET A 536 -21.17 51.32 67.01
CA MET A 536 -20.17 51.81 66.05
C MET A 536 -19.10 50.76 65.75
N ARG A 537 -18.70 49.92 66.70
CA ARG A 537 -17.82 48.77 66.42
C ARG A 537 -18.46 47.77 65.47
N THR A 538 -19.76 47.53 65.59
CA THR A 538 -20.50 46.64 64.69
C THR A 538 -20.52 47.22 63.28
N LEU A 539 -20.76 48.52 63.13
CA LEU A 539 -20.70 49.22 61.84
C LEU A 539 -19.27 49.24 61.26
N ALA A 540 -18.25 49.52 62.07
CA ALA A 540 -16.85 49.52 61.64
C ALA A 540 -16.42 48.14 61.09
N ASN A 541 -16.87 47.04 61.71
CA ASN A 541 -16.64 45.70 61.17
C ASN A 541 -17.32 45.48 59.82
N GLN A 542 -18.56 45.96 59.64
CA GLN A 542 -19.27 45.86 58.36
C GLN A 542 -18.61 46.72 57.26
N ILE A 543 -18.13 47.91 57.62
CA ILE A 543 -17.36 48.80 56.73
C ILE A 543 -16.05 48.13 56.31
N ALA A 544 -15.35 47.46 57.24
CA ALA A 544 -14.12 46.74 56.96
C ALA A 544 -14.33 45.62 55.92
N ILE A 545 -15.41 44.85 56.05
CA ILE A 545 -15.79 43.79 55.10
C ILE A 545 -16.07 44.39 53.71
N ALA A 546 -16.87 45.46 53.65
CA ALA A 546 -17.23 46.11 52.40
C ALA A 546 -16.02 46.73 51.67
N LEU A 547 -15.11 47.40 52.40
CA LEU A 547 -13.87 47.95 51.85
C LEU A 547 -12.93 46.86 51.33
N THR A 548 -12.83 45.73 52.04
CA THR A 548 -12.03 44.58 51.62
C THR A 548 -12.56 43.98 50.31
N ASN A 549 -13.87 43.82 50.21
CA ASN A 549 -14.53 43.31 49.00
C ASN A 549 -14.32 44.26 47.80
N ALA A 550 -14.48 45.57 48.00
CA ALA A 550 -14.26 46.57 46.96
C ALA A 550 -12.80 46.56 46.44
N ASN A 551 -11.83 46.50 47.35
CA ASN A 551 -10.41 46.42 46.99
C ASN A 551 -10.05 45.10 46.28
N LEU A 552 -10.60 43.96 46.73
CA LEU A 552 -10.41 42.66 46.07
C LEU A 552 -11.02 42.65 44.66
N PHE A 553 -12.19 43.24 44.47
CA PHE A 553 -12.83 43.38 43.18
C PHE A 553 -11.99 44.21 42.20
N GLU A 554 -11.48 45.36 42.65
CA GLU A 554 -10.60 46.21 41.84
C GLU A 554 -9.30 45.49 41.42
N GLN A 555 -8.70 44.73 42.34
CA GLN A 555 -7.52 43.90 42.04
C GLN A 555 -7.84 42.80 41.04
N THR A 556 -8.97 42.13 41.19
CA THR A 556 -9.41 41.06 40.29
C THR A 556 -9.68 41.61 38.89
N GLN A 557 -10.33 42.77 38.78
CA GLN A 557 -10.60 43.42 37.50
C GLN A 557 -9.29 43.83 36.78
N LYS A 558 -8.31 44.37 37.53
CA LYS A 558 -6.98 44.68 37.01
C LYS A 558 -6.24 43.43 36.52
N ALA A 559 -6.29 42.34 37.27
CA ALA A 559 -5.65 41.07 36.90
C ALA A 559 -6.32 40.40 35.68
N LEU A 560 -7.65 40.47 35.59
CA LEU A 560 -8.40 39.97 34.44
C LEU A 560 -8.02 40.71 33.16
N ALA A 561 -8.00 42.04 33.19
CA ALA A 561 -7.60 42.85 32.03
C ALA A 561 -6.15 42.58 31.58
N GLU A 562 -5.23 42.30 32.51
CA GLU A 562 -3.85 41.92 32.18
C GLU A 562 -3.78 40.54 31.49
N THR A 563 -4.59 39.58 31.97
CA THR A 563 -4.66 38.22 31.40
C THR A 563 -5.32 38.22 30.02
N GLU A 564 -6.42 38.97 29.84
CA GLU A 564 -7.09 39.13 28.54
C GLU A 564 -6.15 39.71 27.49
N LYS A 565 -5.33 40.70 27.88
CA LYS A 565 -4.33 41.27 26.98
C LYS A 565 -3.30 40.22 26.56
N LEU A 566 -2.73 39.45 27.49
CA LEU A 566 -1.77 38.39 27.17
C LEU A 566 -2.38 37.29 26.30
N TYR A 567 -3.63 36.92 26.57
CA TYR A 567 -4.37 35.92 25.78
C TYR A 567 -4.61 36.39 24.34
N ALA A 568 -4.95 37.67 24.13
CA ALA A 568 -5.11 38.23 22.79
C ALA A 568 -3.81 38.17 21.97
N ILE A 569 -2.66 38.45 22.60
CA ILE A 569 -1.35 38.32 21.94
C ILE A 569 -1.06 36.86 21.56
N SER A 570 -1.31 35.93 22.48
CA SER A 570 -1.12 34.50 22.25
C SER A 570 -2.00 33.97 21.10
N GLN A 571 -3.28 34.37 21.06
CA GLN A 571 -4.19 34.04 19.95
C GLN A 571 -3.72 34.64 18.61
N GLY A 572 -3.23 35.88 18.61
CA GLY A 572 -2.63 36.49 17.43
C GLY A 572 -1.42 35.71 16.91
N MET A 573 -0.56 35.23 17.82
CA MET A 573 0.58 34.38 17.46
C MET A 573 0.16 33.01 16.92
N MET A 574 -0.87 32.39 17.51
CA MET A 574 -1.38 31.08 17.06
C MET A 574 -2.09 31.13 15.70
N SER A 575 -2.63 32.29 15.32
CA SER A 575 -3.34 32.48 14.05
C SER A 575 -2.47 33.03 12.91
N ALA A 576 -1.22 33.40 13.21
CA ALA A 576 -0.27 33.87 12.22
C ALA A 576 0.05 32.80 11.18
N LYS A 577 -0.02 33.15 9.89
CA LYS A 577 0.23 32.22 8.78
C LYS A 577 1.69 32.15 8.37
N ASN A 578 2.48 33.14 8.78
CA ASN A 578 3.89 33.27 8.46
C ASN A 578 4.62 33.97 9.61
N LEU A 579 5.95 33.89 9.57
CA LEU A 579 6.83 34.44 10.61
C LEU A 579 6.72 35.97 10.75
N SER A 580 6.37 36.70 9.68
CA SER A 580 6.21 38.15 9.73
C SER A 580 4.93 38.56 10.46
N GLU A 581 3.81 37.90 10.18
CA GLU A 581 2.54 38.07 10.92
C GLU A 581 2.71 37.70 12.39
N LEU A 582 3.51 36.68 12.67
CA LEU A 582 3.79 36.24 14.03
C LEU A 582 4.53 37.32 14.83
N ILE A 583 5.56 37.93 14.23
CA ILE A 583 6.28 39.04 14.86
C ILE A 583 5.36 40.26 15.01
N ALA A 584 4.52 40.55 14.00
CA ALA A 584 3.56 41.64 14.06
C ALA A 584 2.62 41.49 15.27
N ALA A 585 2.07 40.29 15.50
CA ALA A 585 1.22 40.01 16.64
C ALA A 585 1.93 40.26 17.99
N VAL A 586 3.21 39.92 18.11
CA VAL A 586 4.00 40.18 19.33
C VAL A 586 4.22 41.68 19.53
N VAL A 587 4.57 42.41 18.49
CA VAL A 587 4.90 43.84 18.58
C VAL A 587 3.66 44.70 18.82
N GLU A 588 2.62 44.49 18.02
CA GLU A 588 1.35 45.23 18.11
C GLU A 588 0.62 44.89 19.41
N GLY A 589 0.70 43.61 19.82
CA GLY A 589 0.14 43.12 21.07
C GLY A 589 0.78 43.70 22.33
N ALA A 590 2.12 43.78 22.36
CA ALA A 590 2.84 44.41 23.46
C ALA A 590 2.53 45.92 23.55
N ASN A 591 2.27 46.56 22.41
CA ASN A 591 1.92 47.97 22.27
C ASN A 591 2.91 48.91 22.97
N ILE A 592 4.20 48.76 22.62
CA ILE A 592 5.25 49.68 23.09
C ILE A 592 5.38 50.81 22.06
N PRO A 593 5.00 52.06 22.40
CA PRO A 593 4.84 53.13 21.40
C PRO A 593 6.11 53.48 20.63
N VAL A 594 7.27 53.20 21.21
CA VAL A 594 8.57 53.56 20.64
C VAL A 594 9.14 52.50 19.69
N ILE A 595 8.60 51.28 19.69
CA ILE A 595 9.11 50.19 18.86
C ILE A 595 8.57 50.36 17.44
N ASN A 596 9.47 50.63 16.50
CA ASN A 596 9.13 50.88 15.10
C ASN A 596 9.66 49.80 14.15
N ARG A 597 10.45 48.86 14.67
CA ARG A 597 11.09 47.76 13.96
C ARG A 597 11.16 46.50 14.82
N ALA A 598 11.02 45.36 14.17
CA ALA A 598 11.41 44.07 14.74
C ALA A 598 12.11 43.20 13.71
N VAL A 599 13.15 42.46 14.14
CA VAL A 599 13.95 41.59 13.26
C VAL A 599 14.16 40.24 13.94
N LEU A 600 13.69 39.18 13.30
CA LEU A 600 13.88 37.81 13.74
C LEU A 600 15.05 37.18 13.00
N ASN A 601 16.05 36.80 13.77
CA ASN A 601 17.26 36.14 13.28
C ASN A 601 17.29 34.71 13.78
N VAL A 602 17.70 33.78 12.93
CA VAL A 602 17.93 32.38 13.28
C VAL A 602 19.40 32.02 13.06
N PHE A 603 19.89 31.12 13.89
CA PHE A 603 21.25 30.62 13.84
C PHE A 603 21.32 29.27 13.15
N ASP A 604 22.21 29.18 12.17
CA ASP A 604 22.67 27.93 11.60
C ASP A 604 23.96 27.48 12.28
N TYR A 605 24.11 26.17 12.41
CA TYR A 605 25.14 25.55 13.23
C TYR A 605 25.98 24.62 12.37
N ASP A 606 27.29 24.63 12.59
CA ASP A 606 28.21 23.70 11.97
C ASP A 606 28.07 22.28 12.54
N LYS A 607 28.79 21.33 11.94
CA LYS A 607 28.86 19.92 12.39
C LYS A 607 29.37 19.71 13.83
N TYR A 608 29.93 20.75 14.46
CA TYR A 608 30.43 20.74 15.83
C TYR A 608 29.51 21.48 16.80
N GLY A 609 28.32 21.89 16.36
CA GLY A 609 27.35 22.60 17.19
C GLY A 609 27.74 24.05 17.48
N ARG A 610 28.56 24.69 16.64
CA ARG A 610 28.90 26.12 16.75
C ARG A 610 28.09 26.93 15.74
N ILE A 611 27.60 28.10 16.16
CA ILE A 611 26.89 29.02 15.26
C ILE A 611 27.83 29.42 14.12
N GLU A 612 27.42 29.19 12.89
CA GLU A 612 28.19 29.48 11.67
C GLU A 612 27.67 30.74 10.98
N VAL A 613 26.35 30.84 10.86
CA VAL A 613 25.62 31.90 10.15
C VAL A 613 24.43 32.35 10.98
N MET A 614 24.15 33.65 10.94
CA MET A 614 22.90 34.23 11.41
C MET A 614 22.14 34.76 10.20
N GLU A 615 20.91 34.31 10.02
CA GLU A 615 20.06 34.70 8.90
C GLU A 615 18.82 35.43 9.42
N VAL A 616 18.47 36.55 8.77
CA VAL A 616 17.18 37.22 8.97
C VAL A 616 16.11 36.39 8.28
N ILE A 617 15.21 35.77 9.04
CA ILE A 617 14.12 34.95 8.48
C ILE A 617 12.81 35.72 8.34
N ALA A 618 12.62 36.76 9.15
CA ALA A 618 11.46 37.66 9.08
C ALA A 618 11.74 39.00 9.76
N ASN A 619 10.96 40.02 9.38
CA ASN A 619 11.00 41.34 10.00
C ASN A 619 9.58 41.94 10.06
N TRP A 620 9.43 42.97 10.90
CA TRP A 620 8.26 43.83 10.95
C TRP A 620 8.72 45.30 10.98
N TYR A 621 7.99 46.16 10.30
CA TYR A 621 8.32 47.58 10.18
C TYR A 621 7.06 48.43 10.21
N SER A 622 7.04 49.42 11.11
CA SER A 622 5.92 50.35 11.27
C SER A 622 5.81 51.39 10.15
N GLY A 623 6.79 51.50 9.26
CA GLY A 623 6.90 52.59 8.29
C GLY A 623 7.66 53.82 8.80
N GLN A 624 8.08 53.85 10.07
CA GLN A 624 8.83 54.95 10.68
C GLN A 624 10.24 54.54 11.12
N GLY A 625 11.20 55.47 11.08
CA GLY A 625 12.61 55.20 11.36
C GLY A 625 13.34 54.57 10.16
N THR A 626 14.54 54.02 10.36
CA THR A 626 15.29 53.35 9.27
C THR A 626 14.70 51.96 8.97
N THR A 627 14.73 51.52 7.71
CA THR A 627 14.22 50.20 7.31
C THR A 627 15.05 49.05 7.91
N PRO A 628 14.43 47.97 8.43
CA PRO A 628 15.14 46.79 8.90
C PRO A 628 15.74 45.98 7.75
N SER A 629 16.72 45.12 8.04
CA SER A 629 17.33 44.24 7.04
C SER A 629 16.29 43.29 6.42
N PRO A 630 16.32 43.07 5.10
CA PRO A 630 15.36 42.19 4.44
C PRO A 630 15.56 40.72 4.83
N PRO A 631 14.51 39.87 4.75
CA PRO A 631 14.66 38.43 4.90
C PRO A 631 15.71 37.86 3.95
N LYS A 632 16.38 36.77 4.34
CA LYS A 632 17.54 36.15 3.68
C LYS A 632 18.86 36.93 3.77
N THR A 633 18.90 38.02 4.53
CA THR A 633 20.19 38.67 4.84
C THR A 633 21.00 37.76 5.76
N ARG A 634 22.22 37.41 5.36
CA ARG A 634 23.13 36.53 6.11
C ARG A 634 24.30 37.29 6.72
N TYR A 635 24.58 37.02 7.98
CA TYR A 635 25.71 37.56 8.73
C TYR A 635 26.68 36.44 9.10
N SER A 636 27.98 36.68 8.86
CA SER A 636 29.05 35.74 9.21
C SER A 636 29.35 35.71 10.71
N LEU A 637 29.94 34.60 11.16
CA LEU A 637 30.46 34.34 12.51
C LEU A 637 31.22 35.51 13.15
N THR A 638 32.01 36.25 12.37
CA THR A 638 32.80 37.41 12.85
C THR A 638 31.91 38.54 13.35
N ILE A 639 30.80 38.80 12.65
CA ILE A 639 29.84 39.85 13.04
C ILE A 639 29.00 39.39 14.24
N ILE A 640 28.65 38.11 14.31
CA ILE A 640 27.86 37.53 15.41
C ILE A 640 28.66 37.57 16.72
N ARG A 641 29.94 37.16 16.70
CA ARG A 641 30.82 37.22 17.89
C ARG A 641 31.17 38.64 18.31
N ALA A 642 31.17 39.57 17.37
CA ALA A 642 31.41 40.97 17.67
C ALA A 642 30.22 41.62 18.40
N ILE A 643 29.02 41.02 18.35
CA ILE A 643 27.81 41.50 19.02
C ILE A 643 27.41 40.52 20.13
N ASN A 644 28.10 40.59 21.27
CA ASN A 644 27.91 39.64 22.38
C ASN A 644 26.47 39.64 22.94
N LEU A 645 25.72 40.72 22.72
CA LEU A 645 24.33 40.86 23.17
C LEU A 645 23.39 39.80 22.59
N PHE A 646 23.65 39.30 21.39
CA PHE A 646 22.76 38.32 20.72
C PHE A 646 22.87 36.91 21.31
N LEU A 647 23.92 36.64 22.08
CA LEU A 647 24.18 35.35 22.72
C LEU A 647 23.78 35.32 24.20
N SER A 648 23.04 36.35 24.66
CA SER A 648 22.53 36.41 26.03
C SER A 648 21.55 35.27 26.32
N ARG A 649 21.61 34.72 27.54
CA ARG A 649 20.62 33.75 28.03
C ARG A 649 19.33 34.39 28.53
N GLU A 650 19.41 35.65 28.94
CA GLU A 650 18.26 36.39 29.46
C GLU A 650 17.85 37.52 28.49
N PRO A 651 16.56 37.86 28.42
CA PRO A 651 16.09 39.06 27.75
C PRO A 651 16.80 40.32 28.25
N LEU A 652 17.29 41.15 27.32
CA LEU A 652 17.96 42.40 27.65
C LEU A 652 17.12 43.60 27.20
N PHE A 653 16.95 44.57 28.09
CA PHE A 653 16.22 45.80 27.84
C PHE A 653 17.17 46.99 27.94
N PHE A 654 17.16 47.86 26.93
CA PHE A 654 18.02 49.03 26.82
C PHE A 654 17.18 50.29 26.66
N SER A 655 17.16 51.13 27.69
CA SER A 655 16.41 52.38 27.66
C SER A 655 17.01 53.40 26.69
N ASP A 656 18.34 53.48 26.64
CA ASP A 656 19.11 54.11 25.57
C ASP A 656 20.35 53.27 25.29
N VAL A 657 20.28 52.40 24.28
CA VAL A 657 21.38 51.47 23.95
C VAL A 657 22.67 52.21 23.60
N GLN A 658 22.60 53.43 23.07
CA GLN A 658 23.80 54.22 22.71
C GLN A 658 24.58 54.77 23.91
N GLN A 659 23.95 54.80 25.09
CA GLN A 659 24.57 55.27 26.33
C GLN A 659 24.82 54.13 27.33
N ASP A 660 24.40 52.91 27.00
CA ASP A 660 24.51 51.75 27.89
C ASP A 660 25.87 51.07 27.75
N ARG A 661 26.55 50.86 28.89
CA ARG A 661 27.90 50.26 28.95
C ARG A 661 27.92 48.77 28.59
N ARG A 662 26.75 48.10 28.55
CA ARG A 662 26.65 46.67 28.21
C ARG A 662 26.77 46.41 26.70
N ALA A 663 26.63 47.43 25.86
CA ALA A 663 26.81 47.31 24.41
C ALA A 663 28.29 47.48 24.03
N ASP A 664 28.83 46.49 23.32
CA ASP A 664 30.21 46.49 22.83
C ASP A 664 30.42 47.44 21.64
N SER A 665 31.68 47.62 21.22
CA SER A 665 32.04 48.58 20.17
C SER A 665 31.42 48.25 18.81
N ALA A 666 31.29 46.98 18.44
CA ALA A 666 30.69 46.60 17.16
C ALA A 666 29.16 46.74 17.18
N THR A 667 28.51 46.49 18.31
CA THR A 667 27.09 46.82 18.50
C THR A 667 26.85 48.32 18.36
N MET A 668 27.71 49.15 18.95
CA MET A 668 27.60 50.61 18.90
C MET A 668 27.64 51.17 17.48
N ASP A 669 28.49 50.62 16.62
CA ASP A 669 28.57 51.04 15.22
C ASP A 669 27.27 50.75 14.47
N VAL A 670 26.67 49.57 14.67
CA VAL A 670 25.39 49.19 14.05
C VAL A 670 24.23 50.03 14.59
N VAL A 671 24.16 50.19 15.91
CA VAL A 671 23.12 50.95 16.61
C VAL A 671 23.12 52.43 16.20
N ARG A 672 24.31 53.05 16.08
CA ARG A 672 24.42 54.46 15.61
C ARG A 672 24.05 54.59 14.14
N ARG A 673 24.51 53.68 13.28
CA ARG A 673 24.20 53.69 11.84
C ARG A 673 22.71 53.56 11.57
N LEU A 674 22.01 52.75 12.36
CA LEU A 674 20.57 52.48 12.21
C LEU A 674 19.70 53.38 13.12
N ASN A 675 20.29 54.38 13.78
CA ASN A 675 19.63 55.25 14.76
C ASN A 675 18.72 54.47 15.73
N ILE A 676 19.27 53.44 16.39
CA ILE A 676 18.57 52.67 17.41
C ILE A 676 18.86 53.33 18.76
N ARG A 677 17.83 53.64 19.53
CA ARG A 677 17.91 54.25 20.86
C ARG A 677 17.28 53.35 21.91
N ALA A 678 16.04 52.92 21.73
CA ALA A 678 15.46 51.85 22.56
C ALA A 678 15.68 50.49 21.90
N MET A 679 16.06 49.48 22.67
CA MET A 679 16.29 48.13 22.15
C MET A 679 15.87 47.05 23.16
N VAL A 680 15.20 46.01 22.66
CA VAL A 680 14.93 44.79 23.41
C VAL A 680 15.54 43.62 22.64
N VAL A 681 16.34 42.81 23.34
CA VAL A 681 16.95 41.59 22.81
C VAL A 681 16.26 40.39 23.45
N LEU A 682 15.57 39.60 22.65
CA LEU A 682 14.78 38.45 23.07
C LEU A 682 15.42 37.17 22.53
N PRO A 683 16.17 36.43 23.36
CA PRO A 683 16.85 35.22 22.89
C PRO A 683 15.87 34.04 22.80
N LEU A 684 15.90 33.30 21.70
CA LEU A 684 15.01 32.16 21.45
C LEU A 684 15.74 30.87 21.79
N TRP A 685 15.44 30.29 22.95
CA TRP A 685 16.09 29.10 23.48
C TRP A 685 15.16 27.90 23.49
N THR A 686 15.55 26.83 22.81
CA THR A 686 15.05 25.48 23.11
C THR A 686 15.89 24.88 24.24
N GLN A 687 15.50 23.71 24.77
CA GLN A 687 16.05 23.13 26.01
C GLN A 687 17.58 23.26 26.16
N ASP A 688 18.35 22.96 25.10
CA ASP A 688 19.82 23.02 25.13
C ASP A 688 20.46 23.93 24.07
N ARG A 689 19.68 24.63 23.23
CA ARG A 689 20.20 25.35 22.07
C ARG A 689 19.45 26.65 21.79
N GLN A 690 20.20 27.71 21.48
CA GLN A 690 19.61 28.97 21.04
C GLN A 690 19.27 28.89 19.55
N ILE A 691 18.00 28.83 19.19
CA ILE A 691 17.61 28.74 17.77
C ILE A 691 17.75 30.10 17.07
N GLY A 692 17.68 31.20 17.82
CA GLY A 692 17.76 32.54 17.26
C GLY A 692 17.62 33.69 18.26
N VAL A 693 17.36 34.88 17.74
CA VAL A 693 17.13 36.10 18.51
C VAL A 693 16.12 37.01 17.81
N LEU A 694 15.14 37.51 18.55
CA LEU A 694 14.23 38.56 18.12
C LEU A 694 14.71 39.91 18.68
N LEU A 695 14.89 40.89 17.80
CA LEU A 695 15.31 42.24 18.17
C LEU A 695 14.13 43.19 17.99
N LEU A 696 13.72 43.88 19.05
CA LEU A 696 12.75 44.98 18.98
C LEU A 696 13.49 46.31 19.12
N GLN A 697 13.23 47.24 18.21
CA GLN A 697 14.05 48.45 18.07
C GLN A 697 13.17 49.69 17.94
N GLY A 698 13.59 50.76 18.60
CA GLY A 698 13.01 52.10 18.51
C GLY A 698 14.09 53.16 18.32
N ASP A 699 13.73 54.30 17.74
CA ASP A 699 14.65 55.41 17.42
C ASP A 699 14.66 56.54 18.47
N VAL A 700 13.87 56.40 19.54
CA VAL A 700 13.86 57.29 20.71
C VAL A 700 14.14 56.52 22.00
N PRO A 701 14.78 57.15 23.02
CA PRO A 701 14.95 56.53 24.33
C PRO A 701 13.62 56.21 25.01
N TYR A 702 13.56 55.13 25.77
CA TYR A 702 12.33 54.69 26.43
C TYR A 702 12.57 53.96 27.75
N THR A 703 11.80 54.28 28.79
CA THR A 703 11.87 53.58 30.07
C THR A 703 10.82 52.46 30.11
N PHE A 704 11.27 51.21 30.01
CA PHE A 704 10.41 50.04 30.06
C PHE A 704 9.76 49.87 31.44
N ARG A 705 8.44 49.73 31.47
CA ARG A 705 7.69 49.51 32.71
C ARG A 705 7.83 48.04 33.15
N PRO A 706 7.80 47.73 34.47
CA PRO A 706 7.89 46.34 34.95
C PRO A 706 6.85 45.39 34.33
N ARG A 707 5.64 45.89 34.02
CA ARG A 707 4.58 45.14 33.33
C ARG A 707 4.93 44.78 31.88
N GLU A 708 5.62 45.67 31.16
CA GLU A 708 6.03 45.44 29.77
C GLU A 708 7.12 44.37 29.71
N ILE A 709 8.05 44.41 30.68
CA ILE A 709 9.12 43.41 30.83
C ILE A 709 8.52 42.03 31.10
N ARG A 710 7.60 41.90 32.07
CA ARG A 710 6.97 40.61 32.42
C ARG A 710 6.20 39.97 31.27
N ALA A 711 5.51 40.76 30.44
CA ALA A 711 4.75 40.25 29.30
C ALA A 711 5.65 39.48 28.31
N TYR A 712 6.85 39.98 28.01
CA TYR A 712 7.77 39.30 27.08
C TYR A 712 8.30 37.98 27.60
N PHE A 713 8.55 37.84 28.91
CA PHE A 713 8.98 36.56 29.48
C PHE A 713 7.94 35.45 29.29
N SER A 714 6.65 35.80 29.38
CA SER A 714 5.55 34.85 29.13
C SER A 714 5.43 34.47 27.63
N LEU A 715 5.67 35.43 26.73
CA LEU A 715 5.54 35.23 25.29
C LEU A 715 6.77 34.57 24.64
N LEU A 716 7.96 34.72 25.22
CA LEU A 716 9.23 34.22 24.67
C LEU A 716 9.22 32.70 24.44
N GLY A 717 8.65 31.94 25.38
CA GLY A 717 8.52 30.49 25.25
C GLY A 717 7.61 30.08 24.09
N GLN A 718 6.44 30.72 23.97
CA GLN A 718 5.50 30.46 22.87
C GLN A 718 6.07 30.86 21.51
N LEU A 719 6.76 31.99 21.45
CA LEU A 719 7.44 32.49 20.27
C LEU A 719 8.52 31.51 19.79
N THR A 720 9.34 31.02 20.71
CA THR A 720 10.40 30.06 20.39
C THR A 720 9.83 28.77 19.79
N VAL A 721 8.77 28.22 20.40
CA VAL A 721 8.11 26.99 19.91
C VAL A 721 7.50 27.21 18.53
N ALA A 722 6.81 28.35 18.32
CA ALA A 722 6.16 28.64 17.05
C ALA A 722 7.17 28.84 15.90
N VAL A 723 8.30 29.52 16.17
CA VAL A 723 9.39 29.68 15.18
C VAL A 723 10.02 28.34 14.82
N GLU A 724 10.27 27.47 15.80
CA GLU A 724 10.85 26.15 15.54
C GLU A 724 9.88 25.24 14.77
N ASN A 725 8.59 25.23 15.15
CA ASN A 725 7.57 24.42 14.46
C ASN A 725 7.42 24.82 12.99
N GLN A 726 7.40 26.12 12.70
CA GLN A 726 7.32 26.60 11.32
C GLN A 726 8.54 26.16 10.50
N ARG A 727 9.75 26.26 11.08
CA ARG A 727 10.99 25.80 10.45
C ARG A 727 10.96 24.29 10.16
N LEU A 728 10.52 23.49 11.12
CA LEU A 728 10.43 22.03 10.98
C LEU A 728 9.40 21.64 9.91
N LEU A 729 8.26 22.35 9.84
CA LEU A 729 7.23 22.10 8.84
C LEU A 729 7.75 22.34 7.41
N GLU A 730 8.45 23.45 7.17
CA GLU A 730 9.06 23.76 5.88
C GLU A 730 10.11 22.70 5.46
N GLN A 731 10.96 22.28 6.40
CA GLN A 731 11.95 21.22 6.15
C GLN A 731 11.28 19.87 5.83
N ALA A 732 10.20 19.53 6.54
CA ALA A 732 9.46 18.29 6.31
C ALA A 732 8.80 18.29 4.93
N GLN A 733 8.19 19.40 4.52
CA GLN A 733 7.58 19.55 3.19
C GLN A 733 8.61 19.43 2.06
N GLN A 734 9.76 20.09 2.20
CA GLN A 734 10.84 20.01 1.20
C GLN A 734 11.32 18.56 1.01
N ARG A 735 11.57 17.85 2.12
CA ARG A 735 11.99 16.44 2.09
C ARG A 735 10.94 15.53 1.49
N ALA A 736 9.65 15.76 1.78
CA ALA A 736 8.56 14.97 1.21
C ALA A 736 8.51 15.10 -0.32
N VAL A 737 8.72 16.30 -0.86
CA VAL A 737 8.76 16.53 -2.32
C VAL A 737 9.98 15.86 -2.96
N GLU A 738 11.16 15.97 -2.36
CA GLU A 738 12.38 15.30 -2.86
C GLU A 738 12.22 13.78 -2.85
N LEU A 739 11.65 13.22 -1.78
CA LEU A 739 11.44 11.79 -1.64
C LEU A 739 10.39 11.27 -2.63
N ALA A 740 9.32 12.03 -2.88
CA ALA A 740 8.32 11.69 -3.89
C ALA A 740 8.93 11.63 -5.30
N LYS A 741 9.74 12.63 -5.67
CA LYS A 741 10.44 12.66 -6.97
C LYS A 741 11.44 11.51 -7.12
N ALA A 742 12.21 11.23 -6.07
CA ALA A 742 13.17 10.13 -6.08
C ALA A 742 12.47 8.76 -6.20
N LYS A 743 11.33 8.60 -5.53
CA LYS A 743 10.52 7.38 -5.60
C LYS A 743 9.93 7.18 -7.00
N GLU A 744 9.34 8.22 -7.59
CA GLU A 744 8.77 8.16 -8.94
C GLU A 744 9.82 7.80 -9.99
N ALA A 745 11.00 8.43 -9.93
CA ALA A 745 12.10 8.11 -10.83
C ALA A 745 12.58 6.65 -10.69
N ALA A 746 12.64 6.13 -9.46
CA ALA A 746 13.02 4.75 -9.19
C ALA A 746 11.95 3.76 -9.73
N GLU A 747 10.67 4.07 -9.59
CA GLU A 747 9.57 3.23 -10.08
C GLU A 747 9.52 3.18 -11.61
N ILE A 748 9.70 4.31 -12.29
CA ILE A 748 9.79 4.39 -13.75
C ILE A 748 10.99 3.57 -14.25
N ALA A 749 12.16 3.73 -13.63
CA ALA A 749 13.35 2.99 -14.00
C ALA A 749 13.17 1.47 -13.82
N ASN A 750 12.53 1.06 -12.72
CA ASN A 750 12.30 -0.36 -12.45
C ASN A 750 11.29 -0.99 -13.43
N ARG A 751 10.22 -0.26 -13.77
CA ARG A 751 9.24 -0.71 -14.76
C ARG A 751 9.86 -0.87 -16.15
N ALA A 752 10.64 0.13 -16.59
CA ALA A 752 11.36 0.07 -17.85
C ALA A 752 12.37 -1.09 -17.89
N LYS A 753 13.07 -1.36 -16.78
CA LYS A 753 13.97 -2.53 -16.66
C LYS A 753 13.21 -3.85 -16.87
N SER A 754 12.05 -4.03 -16.27
CA SER A 754 11.24 -5.25 -16.40
C SER A 754 10.66 -5.42 -17.82
N GLU A 755 10.13 -4.35 -18.41
CA GLU A 755 9.57 -4.37 -19.77
C GLU A 755 10.67 -4.65 -20.81
N PHE A 756 11.86 -4.06 -20.64
CA PHE A 756 13.02 -4.34 -21.48
C PHE A 756 13.43 -5.82 -21.45
N LEU A 757 13.56 -6.41 -20.26
CA LEU A 757 13.96 -7.82 -20.11
C LEU A 757 12.93 -8.79 -20.70
N ALA A 758 11.64 -8.49 -20.56
CA ALA A 758 10.57 -9.30 -21.16
C ALA A 758 10.60 -9.27 -22.70
N SER A 759 10.76 -8.09 -23.31
CA SER A 759 10.82 -7.98 -24.78
C SER A 759 12.09 -8.62 -25.36
N MET A 760 13.24 -8.41 -24.71
CA MET A 760 14.52 -8.98 -25.15
C MET A 760 14.51 -10.50 -25.16
N SER A 761 13.82 -11.16 -24.21
CA SER A 761 13.74 -12.61 -24.26
C SER A 761 12.96 -13.13 -25.47
N HIS A 762 11.87 -12.45 -25.87
CA HIS A 762 11.12 -12.83 -27.06
C HIS A 762 11.95 -12.59 -28.33
N GLU A 763 12.66 -11.46 -28.39
CA GLU A 763 13.53 -11.13 -29.53
C GLU A 763 14.76 -12.04 -29.64
N LEU A 764 15.28 -12.57 -28.54
CA LEU A 764 16.39 -13.53 -28.56
C LEU A 764 15.93 -14.96 -28.83
N ARG A 765 14.73 -15.35 -28.39
CA ARG A 765 14.20 -16.71 -28.58
C ARG A 765 13.86 -17.01 -30.04
N THR A 766 13.31 -16.05 -30.76
CA THR A 766 12.89 -16.22 -32.16
C THR A 766 14.04 -16.61 -33.11
N PRO A 767 15.16 -15.87 -33.19
CA PRO A 767 16.29 -16.27 -34.04
C PRO A 767 16.97 -17.54 -33.53
N LEU A 768 17.00 -17.76 -32.22
CA LEU A 768 17.61 -18.95 -31.61
C LEU A 768 16.84 -20.24 -31.94
N ASN A 769 15.50 -20.19 -31.90
CA ASN A 769 14.65 -21.29 -32.33
C ASN A 769 14.83 -21.58 -33.83
N GLY A 770 15.09 -20.56 -34.65
CA GLY A 770 15.47 -20.73 -36.05
C GLY A 770 16.81 -21.47 -36.21
N ILE A 771 17.85 -21.07 -35.47
CA ILE A 771 19.17 -21.73 -35.47
C ILE A 771 19.04 -23.19 -35.00
N LEU A 772 18.28 -23.44 -33.94
CA LEU A 772 18.02 -24.79 -33.43
C LEU A 772 17.23 -25.63 -34.42
N GLY A 773 16.20 -25.07 -35.05
CA GLY A 773 15.40 -25.74 -36.08
C GLY A 773 16.25 -26.16 -37.28
N TYR A 774 17.07 -25.25 -37.83
CA TYR A 774 18.00 -25.59 -38.92
C TYR A 774 19.07 -26.60 -38.50
N SER A 775 19.59 -26.48 -37.28
CA SER A 775 20.55 -27.44 -36.74
C SER A 775 19.94 -28.85 -36.62
N GLN A 776 18.69 -28.95 -36.18
CA GLN A 776 17.96 -30.23 -36.09
C GLN A 776 17.68 -30.82 -37.49
N ILE A 777 17.29 -30.00 -38.46
CA ILE A 777 17.09 -30.40 -39.85
C ILE A 777 18.40 -30.93 -40.46
N LEU A 778 19.51 -30.19 -40.29
CA LEU A 778 20.82 -30.62 -40.77
C LEU A 778 21.28 -31.92 -40.10
N ASN A 779 20.99 -32.12 -38.81
CA ASN A 779 21.39 -33.34 -38.11
C ASN A 779 20.66 -34.60 -38.63
N ARG A 780 19.47 -34.41 -39.23
CA ARG A 780 18.67 -35.47 -39.88
C ARG A 780 19.14 -35.80 -41.30
N ASP A 781 19.98 -34.97 -41.92
CA ASP A 781 20.52 -35.23 -43.26
C ASP A 781 21.57 -36.37 -43.24
N SER A 782 21.28 -37.42 -44.00
CA SER A 782 22.13 -38.62 -44.11
C SER A 782 23.39 -38.40 -44.97
N SER A 783 23.47 -37.30 -45.72
CA SER A 783 24.62 -36.96 -46.57
C SER A 783 25.79 -36.31 -45.82
N LEU A 784 25.60 -35.90 -44.56
CA LEU A 784 26.63 -35.24 -43.76
C LEU A 784 27.73 -36.20 -43.29
N ASN A 785 28.98 -35.76 -43.41
CA ASN A 785 30.13 -36.50 -42.88
C ASN A 785 30.23 -36.39 -41.34
N LYS A 786 31.05 -37.25 -40.72
CA LYS A 786 31.19 -37.34 -39.25
C LYS A 786 31.61 -36.02 -38.59
N ASN A 787 32.46 -35.23 -39.25
CA ASN A 787 32.90 -33.94 -38.74
C ASN A 787 31.80 -32.87 -38.86
N GLN A 788 30.99 -32.91 -39.92
CA GLN A 788 29.84 -32.03 -40.11
C GLN A 788 28.71 -32.35 -39.12
N LYS A 789 28.41 -33.63 -38.88
CA LYS A 789 27.46 -34.04 -37.83
C LYS A 789 27.89 -33.59 -36.44
N ASN A 790 29.19 -33.73 -36.12
CA ASN A 790 29.72 -33.20 -34.87
C ASN A 790 29.59 -31.67 -34.79
N ALA A 791 29.86 -30.93 -35.87
CA ALA A 791 29.71 -29.47 -35.89
C ALA A 791 28.24 -29.03 -35.72
N VAL A 792 27.30 -29.69 -36.39
CA VAL A 792 25.85 -29.45 -36.23
C VAL A 792 25.40 -29.78 -34.81
N LYS A 793 25.86 -30.88 -34.23
CA LYS A 793 25.60 -31.20 -32.83
C LYS A 793 26.12 -30.13 -31.87
N THR A 794 27.34 -29.63 -32.09
CA THR A 794 27.89 -28.52 -31.30
C THR A 794 27.07 -27.22 -31.43
N ILE A 795 26.55 -26.91 -32.63
CA ILE A 795 25.64 -25.76 -32.83
C ILE A 795 24.34 -25.95 -32.05
N GLN A 796 23.77 -27.15 -32.09
CA GLN A 796 22.56 -27.49 -31.35
C GLN A 796 22.78 -27.36 -29.83
N ASP A 797 23.84 -27.99 -29.31
CA ASP A 797 24.19 -27.94 -27.88
C ASP A 797 24.43 -26.49 -27.41
N SER A 798 25.05 -25.65 -28.25
CA SER A 798 25.27 -24.22 -27.97
C SER A 798 23.98 -23.41 -27.99
N GLY A 799 23.05 -23.73 -28.90
CA GLY A 799 21.75 -23.08 -28.99
C GLY A 799 20.84 -23.41 -27.80
N ASP A 800 20.82 -24.69 -27.41
CA ASP A 800 20.06 -25.16 -26.24
C ASP A 800 20.61 -24.52 -24.96
N HIS A 801 21.94 -24.40 -24.83
CA HIS A 801 22.57 -23.71 -23.72
C HIS A 801 22.18 -22.22 -23.64
N LEU A 802 22.14 -21.52 -24.77
CA LEU A 802 21.75 -20.10 -24.82
C LEU A 802 20.28 -19.90 -24.45
N LEU A 803 19.41 -20.84 -24.80
CA LEU A 803 17.99 -20.80 -24.45
C LEU A 803 17.79 -20.95 -22.94
N THR A 804 18.54 -21.86 -22.30
CA THR A 804 18.57 -21.99 -20.84
C THR A 804 19.03 -20.69 -20.18
N LEU A 805 20.12 -20.08 -20.68
CA LEU A 805 20.64 -18.79 -20.21
C LEU A 805 19.58 -17.68 -20.22
N ILE A 806 18.86 -17.54 -21.33
CA ILE A 806 17.82 -16.51 -21.48
C ILE A 806 16.68 -16.74 -20.49
N ASN A 807 16.26 -18.00 -20.32
CA ASN A 807 15.20 -18.36 -19.38
C ASN A 807 15.63 -18.13 -17.92
N ASP A 808 16.88 -18.43 -17.56
CA ASP A 808 17.45 -18.19 -16.22
C ASP A 808 17.49 -16.68 -15.88
N VAL A 809 17.91 -15.84 -16.82
CA VAL A 809 17.94 -14.37 -16.64
C VAL A 809 16.51 -13.82 -16.47
N LEU A 810 15.55 -14.35 -17.22
CA LEU A 810 14.15 -13.98 -17.07
C LEU A 810 13.55 -14.39 -15.72
N ASP A 811 13.83 -15.60 -15.27
CA ASP A 811 13.34 -16.10 -13.98
C ASP A 811 13.89 -15.21 -12.85
N LEU A 812 15.18 -14.85 -12.88
CA LEU A 812 15.76 -13.89 -11.93
C LEU A 812 15.05 -12.52 -12.00
N ALA A 813 14.79 -12.00 -13.20
CA ALA A 813 14.11 -10.72 -13.38
C ALA A 813 12.68 -10.71 -12.82
N LYS A 814 11.94 -11.82 -12.97
CA LYS A 814 10.58 -11.97 -12.43
C LYS A 814 10.58 -12.05 -10.90
N ILE A 815 11.60 -12.70 -10.33
CA ILE A 815 11.78 -12.83 -8.89
C ILE A 815 12.15 -11.47 -8.26
N GLU A 816 13.12 -10.74 -8.82
CA GLU A 816 13.47 -9.37 -8.38
C GLU A 816 12.26 -8.43 -8.39
N ALA A 817 11.37 -8.59 -9.39
CA ALA A 817 10.16 -7.79 -9.55
C ALA A 817 9.00 -8.20 -8.62
N ARG A 818 9.16 -9.22 -7.77
CA ARG A 818 8.09 -9.82 -6.93
C ARG A 818 6.86 -10.28 -7.71
N LYS A 819 7.04 -10.68 -8.98
CA LYS A 819 5.96 -11.17 -9.87
C LYS A 819 5.96 -12.70 -9.99
N LEU A 820 6.72 -13.40 -9.16
CA LEU A 820 6.72 -14.86 -9.13
C LEU A 820 5.46 -15.33 -8.38
N GLU A 821 4.53 -15.96 -9.09
CA GLU A 821 3.40 -16.68 -8.51
C GLU A 821 3.75 -18.17 -8.41
N LEU A 822 3.51 -18.77 -7.23
CA LEU A 822 3.68 -20.21 -7.02
C LEU A 822 2.37 -20.92 -7.36
N HIS A 823 2.44 -21.93 -8.21
CA HIS A 823 1.28 -22.75 -8.59
C HIS A 823 1.30 -24.04 -7.78
N LEU A 824 0.66 -24.01 -6.60
CA LEU A 824 0.61 -25.16 -5.72
C LEU A 824 -0.34 -26.23 -6.26
N THR A 825 0.15 -27.47 -6.37
CA THR A 825 -0.62 -28.64 -6.79
C THR A 825 -0.40 -29.80 -5.83
N GLU A 826 -1.37 -30.71 -5.75
CA GLU A 826 -1.22 -31.98 -5.05
C GLU A 826 -0.60 -33.01 -5.99
N PHE A 827 0.51 -33.62 -5.59
CA PHE A 827 1.17 -34.67 -6.39
C PHE A 827 1.79 -35.74 -5.51
N GLN A 828 2.03 -36.92 -6.10
CA GLN A 828 2.66 -38.05 -5.42
C GLN A 828 4.18 -37.85 -5.32
N LEU A 829 4.72 -37.88 -4.09
CA LEU A 829 6.13 -37.54 -3.86
C LEU A 829 7.10 -38.61 -4.38
N SER A 830 6.79 -39.91 -4.21
CA SER A 830 7.69 -40.98 -4.65
C SER A 830 7.88 -41.04 -6.18
N PRO A 831 6.82 -41.06 -7.01
CA PRO A 831 7.00 -41.05 -8.48
C PRO A 831 7.71 -39.79 -8.98
N PHE A 832 7.47 -38.65 -8.33
CA PHE A 832 8.17 -37.40 -8.63
C PHE A 832 9.68 -37.51 -8.41
N LEU A 833 10.12 -38.06 -7.27
CA LEU A 833 11.53 -38.25 -6.93
C LEU A 833 12.19 -39.32 -7.80
N GLU A 834 11.52 -40.43 -8.06
CA GLU A 834 11.97 -41.49 -8.96
C GLU A 834 12.27 -40.94 -10.37
N GLY A 835 11.40 -40.07 -10.90
CA GLY A 835 11.62 -39.43 -12.20
C GLY A 835 12.88 -38.55 -12.24
N ILE A 836 13.19 -37.85 -11.14
CA ILE A 836 14.42 -37.03 -11.05
C ILE A 836 15.65 -37.94 -10.91
N VAL A 837 15.58 -38.96 -10.05
CA VAL A 837 16.66 -39.94 -9.84
C VAL A 837 17.00 -40.65 -11.14
N GLY A 838 16.00 -41.10 -11.91
CA GLY A 838 16.20 -41.79 -13.18
C GLY A 838 16.95 -40.94 -14.22
N MET A 839 16.66 -39.63 -14.28
CA MET A 839 17.34 -38.70 -15.19
C MET A 839 18.85 -38.61 -14.91
N PHE A 840 19.25 -38.61 -13.64
CA PHE A 840 20.65 -38.46 -13.25
C PHE A 840 21.40 -39.79 -13.20
N TYR A 841 20.72 -40.90 -12.89
CA TYR A 841 21.31 -42.23 -12.93
C TYR A 841 21.86 -42.58 -14.33
N LEU A 842 21.10 -42.27 -15.39
CA LEU A 842 21.56 -42.47 -16.78
C LEU A 842 22.71 -41.55 -17.17
N ARG A 843 22.76 -40.32 -16.65
CA ARG A 843 23.86 -39.37 -16.90
C ARG A 843 25.15 -39.76 -16.19
N THR A 844 25.08 -40.31 -14.98
CA THR A 844 26.28 -40.77 -14.26
C THR A 844 26.83 -42.07 -14.84
N GLN A 845 26.01 -42.94 -15.41
CA GLN A 845 26.47 -44.10 -16.19
C GLN A 845 27.36 -43.71 -17.40
N GLN A 846 27.20 -42.51 -17.95
CA GLN A 846 28.06 -41.99 -19.02
C GLN A 846 29.40 -41.43 -18.51
N LYS A 847 29.52 -41.15 -17.20
CA LYS A 847 30.75 -40.79 -16.50
C LYS A 847 31.18 -41.97 -15.64
N GLU A 848 32.02 -42.86 -16.18
CA GLU A 848 32.49 -44.10 -15.51
C GLU A 848 33.10 -43.88 -14.10
N SER A 849 33.47 -42.64 -13.76
CA SER A 849 34.16 -42.23 -12.54
C SER A 849 33.27 -41.77 -11.37
N VAL A 850 31.94 -41.67 -11.54
CA VAL A 850 31.04 -41.09 -10.51
C VAL A 850 29.85 -42.01 -10.21
N THR A 851 29.70 -42.40 -8.93
CA THR A 851 28.57 -43.21 -8.45
C THR A 851 27.43 -42.33 -7.94
N PHE A 852 26.18 -42.58 -8.36
CA PHE A 852 24.99 -41.88 -7.87
C PHE A 852 24.17 -42.78 -6.92
N ILE A 853 23.83 -42.27 -5.74
CA ILE A 853 23.13 -43.02 -4.68
C ILE A 853 21.88 -42.23 -4.25
N TYR A 854 20.72 -42.89 -4.19
CA TYR A 854 19.47 -42.33 -3.66
C TYR A 854 19.06 -43.07 -2.38
N GLU A 855 18.74 -42.33 -1.31
CA GLU A 855 18.38 -42.88 0.00
C GLU A 855 17.16 -42.17 0.62
N GLU A 856 16.16 -42.93 1.04
CA GLU A 856 15.04 -42.41 1.84
C GLU A 856 15.34 -42.64 3.33
N SER A 857 15.54 -41.55 4.07
CA SER A 857 15.94 -41.60 5.48
C SER A 857 14.78 -41.86 6.44
N THR A 858 13.55 -41.61 6.01
CA THR A 858 12.30 -41.84 6.76
C THR A 858 11.18 -42.21 5.78
N PRO A 859 10.10 -42.88 6.20
CA PRO A 859 8.91 -43.05 5.38
C PRO A 859 8.39 -41.67 4.92
N LEU A 860 8.31 -41.47 3.61
CA LEU A 860 7.86 -40.22 3.01
C LEU A 860 6.31 -40.20 2.89
N PRO A 861 5.68 -39.01 2.91
CA PRO A 861 4.24 -38.91 2.69
C PRO A 861 3.88 -39.27 1.24
N ALA A 862 2.70 -39.88 1.07
CA ALA A 862 2.21 -40.30 -0.24
C ALA A 862 1.91 -39.09 -1.16
N ILE A 863 1.31 -38.04 -0.61
CA ILE A 863 0.92 -36.83 -1.34
C ILE A 863 1.44 -35.59 -0.61
N VAL A 864 2.03 -34.67 -1.37
CA VAL A 864 2.44 -33.34 -0.90
C VAL A 864 1.77 -32.24 -1.73
N HIS A 865 1.57 -31.08 -1.11
CA HIS A 865 1.03 -29.89 -1.77
C HIS A 865 2.15 -28.85 -1.96
N ALA A 866 2.66 -28.71 -3.18
CA ALA A 866 3.75 -27.80 -3.51
C ALA A 866 3.72 -27.40 -4.99
N ASP A 867 4.53 -26.43 -5.40
CA ASP A 867 4.77 -26.16 -6.82
C ASP A 867 5.74 -27.21 -7.38
N GLU A 868 5.19 -28.24 -8.02
CA GLU A 868 5.94 -29.38 -8.56
C GLU A 868 7.06 -28.91 -9.52
N LYS A 869 6.75 -27.94 -10.39
CA LYS A 869 7.68 -27.44 -11.41
C LYS A 869 8.88 -26.73 -10.77
N ARG A 870 8.64 -25.86 -9.79
CA ARG A 870 9.71 -25.14 -9.09
C ARG A 870 10.53 -26.04 -8.19
N LEU A 871 9.88 -26.99 -7.51
CA LEU A 871 10.61 -28.01 -6.73
C LEU A 871 11.52 -28.86 -7.63
N ARG A 872 11.03 -29.28 -8.80
CA ARG A 872 11.82 -30.02 -9.79
C ARG A 872 13.02 -29.21 -10.27
N GLN A 873 12.83 -27.92 -10.56
CA GLN A 873 13.90 -27.00 -10.98
C GLN A 873 14.98 -26.86 -9.90
N ILE A 874 14.59 -26.68 -8.63
CA ILE A 874 15.52 -26.62 -7.50
C ILE A 874 16.36 -27.89 -7.41
N LEU A 875 15.73 -29.07 -7.43
CA LEU A 875 16.42 -30.35 -7.27
C LEU A 875 17.34 -30.66 -8.46
N ILE A 876 16.91 -30.39 -9.69
CA ILE A 876 17.73 -30.55 -10.90
C ILE A 876 18.97 -29.64 -10.83
N ASN A 877 18.83 -28.38 -10.43
CA ASN A 877 19.95 -27.44 -10.32
C ASN A 877 20.99 -27.92 -9.31
N LEU A 878 20.55 -28.40 -8.14
CA LEU A 878 21.46 -28.89 -7.09
C LEU A 878 22.16 -30.21 -7.50
N LEU A 879 21.41 -31.17 -8.03
CA LEU A 879 21.95 -32.47 -8.46
C LEU A 879 22.87 -32.35 -9.68
N SER A 880 22.52 -31.50 -10.64
CA SER A 880 23.36 -31.24 -11.81
C SER A 880 24.69 -30.59 -11.41
N ASN A 881 24.68 -29.67 -10.44
CA ASN A 881 25.92 -29.08 -9.92
C ASN A 881 26.78 -30.13 -9.20
N ALA A 882 26.18 -30.96 -8.35
CA ALA A 882 26.89 -32.03 -7.64
C ALA A 882 27.61 -33.00 -8.59
N ILE A 883 26.94 -33.43 -9.67
CA ILE A 883 27.52 -34.35 -10.68
C ILE A 883 28.54 -33.65 -11.58
N LYS A 884 28.34 -32.36 -11.87
CA LYS A 884 29.26 -31.58 -12.69
C LYS A 884 30.61 -31.38 -12.00
N PHE A 885 30.61 -31.03 -10.71
CA PHE A 885 31.82 -30.70 -9.95
C PHE A 885 32.44 -31.89 -9.21
N THR A 886 31.91 -33.09 -9.43
CA THR A 886 32.52 -34.35 -9.00
C THR A 886 33.12 -35.05 -10.21
N ASP A 887 34.46 -35.05 -10.29
CA ASP A 887 35.18 -35.76 -11.35
C ASP A 887 35.38 -37.25 -11.01
N PHE A 888 35.63 -37.56 -9.73
CA PHE A 888 35.79 -38.92 -9.21
C PHE A 888 35.13 -39.04 -7.83
N GLY A 889 34.38 -40.11 -7.58
CA GLY A 889 33.77 -40.40 -6.27
C GLY A 889 32.26 -40.62 -6.34
N GLN A 890 31.49 -40.03 -5.43
CA GLN A 890 30.06 -40.29 -5.32
C GLN A 890 29.22 -39.02 -5.09
N VAL A 891 27.98 -39.08 -5.56
CA VAL A 891 26.92 -38.11 -5.28
C VAL A 891 25.76 -38.84 -4.63
N ILE A 892 25.37 -38.40 -3.42
CA ILE A 892 24.29 -39.00 -2.63
C ILE A 892 23.13 -38.01 -2.56
N PHE A 893 21.94 -38.46 -2.92
CA PHE A 893 20.69 -37.74 -2.73
C PHE A 893 19.84 -38.40 -1.64
N ARG A 894 19.67 -37.72 -0.50
CA ARG A 894 18.86 -38.19 0.63
C ARG A 894 17.61 -37.38 0.80
N VAL A 895 16.49 -38.05 1.10
CA VAL A 895 15.22 -37.38 1.40
C VAL A 895 14.63 -37.94 2.69
N GLY A 896 14.14 -37.08 3.58
CA GLY A 896 13.52 -37.50 4.84
C GLY A 896 12.75 -36.39 5.56
N ILE A 897 11.92 -36.77 6.52
CA ILE A 897 11.13 -35.88 7.37
C ILE A 897 11.97 -35.47 8.59
N VAL A 898 11.90 -34.19 8.96
CA VAL A 898 12.58 -33.62 10.13
C VAL A 898 11.52 -33.20 11.15
N ASP A 899 11.38 -33.96 12.23
CA ASP A 899 10.41 -33.67 13.31
C ASP A 899 10.72 -32.34 14.01
N ASP A 900 9.68 -31.51 14.20
CA ASP A 900 9.66 -30.38 15.13
C ASP A 900 8.78 -30.78 16.35
N LEU A 901 9.28 -31.72 17.16
CA LEU A 901 8.58 -32.26 18.33
C LEU A 901 8.80 -31.37 19.57
N ASN A 902 7.97 -30.35 19.75
CA ASN A 902 7.73 -29.80 21.09
C ASN A 902 6.77 -30.73 21.86
N GLY A 903 7.34 -31.72 22.56
CA GLY A 903 6.79 -32.23 23.81
C GLY A 903 5.61 -33.22 23.72
N SER A 904 5.97 -34.51 23.71
CA SER A 904 5.19 -35.69 24.09
C SER A 904 4.34 -36.39 23.02
N ALA A 905 4.52 -37.71 23.03
CA ALA A 905 3.77 -38.79 22.37
C ALA A 905 4.19 -39.22 20.95
N LYS A 906 5.00 -40.28 20.95
CA LYS A 906 4.94 -41.50 20.10
C LYS A 906 5.01 -41.33 18.58
N THR A 907 6.05 -41.93 18.00
CA THR A 907 6.04 -42.54 16.66
C THR A 907 4.66 -43.18 16.40
N PRO A 908 3.94 -42.82 15.33
CA PRO A 908 2.66 -43.43 15.05
C PRO A 908 2.91 -44.89 14.71
N THR A 909 2.55 -45.77 15.64
CA THR A 909 2.37 -47.20 15.36
C THR A 909 0.97 -47.32 14.74
N PRO A 910 0.77 -48.08 13.66
CA PRO A 910 -0.47 -48.09 12.86
C PRO A 910 -1.60 -48.89 13.54
N SER A 911 -1.90 -48.62 14.81
CA SER A 911 -2.85 -49.45 15.58
C SER A 911 -3.90 -48.73 16.41
N ASN A 912 -4.06 -47.40 16.32
CA ASN A 912 -5.14 -46.70 17.05
C ASN A 912 -5.64 -45.47 16.28
N ALA A 913 -6.50 -45.69 15.27
CA ALA A 913 -7.29 -44.62 14.65
C ALA A 913 -8.72 -45.11 14.37
N ALA A 914 -9.43 -45.47 15.43
CA ALA A 914 -10.89 -45.43 15.42
C ALA A 914 -11.29 -44.19 16.20
N PHE A 915 -11.63 -43.09 15.50
CA PHE A 915 -12.75 -42.19 15.82
C PHE A 915 -12.78 -41.04 14.80
N VAL A 916 -13.92 -40.94 14.14
CA VAL A 916 -14.35 -39.94 13.17
C VAL A 916 -14.08 -38.52 13.65
N ARG A 917 -13.30 -37.74 12.90
CA ARG A 917 -13.42 -36.27 12.84
C ARG A 917 -13.38 -35.81 11.39
N ASN A 918 -14.40 -35.02 11.04
CA ASN A 918 -14.81 -34.66 9.70
C ASN A 918 -14.18 -33.33 9.24
N ASP A 919 -12.90 -33.10 9.56
CA ASP A 919 -12.16 -31.90 9.15
C ASP A 919 -10.97 -32.31 8.27
N ARG A 920 -11.02 -31.99 6.98
CA ARG A 920 -9.89 -32.08 6.04
C ARG A 920 -8.85 -30.99 6.37
N GLN A 921 -8.13 -31.10 7.48
CA GLN A 921 -6.92 -30.31 7.70
C GLN A 921 -5.70 -31.14 7.28
N MET A 922 -5.03 -30.73 6.19
CA MET A 922 -3.71 -31.27 5.84
C MET A 922 -2.71 -30.90 6.93
N GLU A 923 -2.05 -31.89 7.52
CA GLU A 923 -0.93 -31.65 8.43
C GLU A 923 0.29 -31.18 7.62
N SER A 924 1.00 -30.16 8.09
CA SER A 924 2.24 -29.69 7.46
C SER A 924 3.44 -30.40 8.08
N CYS A 925 4.28 -31.07 7.29
CA CYS A 925 5.56 -31.62 7.75
C CYS A 925 6.74 -30.85 7.15
N LYS A 926 7.91 -30.98 7.78
CA LYS A 926 9.16 -30.41 7.25
C LYS A 926 9.96 -31.53 6.58
N ILE A 927 10.09 -31.46 5.26
CA ILE A 927 10.86 -32.42 4.45
C ILE A 927 12.24 -31.83 4.16
N ARG A 928 13.28 -32.63 4.35
CA ARG A 928 14.67 -32.31 4.03
C ARG A 928 15.11 -33.09 2.80
N PHE A 929 15.69 -32.37 1.84
CA PHE A 929 16.36 -32.88 0.67
C PHE A 929 17.86 -32.56 0.82
N GLU A 930 18.70 -33.58 0.94
CA GLU A 930 20.15 -33.44 1.15
C GLU A 930 20.89 -34.01 -0.08
N ILE A 931 21.75 -33.18 -0.68
CA ILE A 931 22.61 -33.57 -1.80
C ILE A 931 24.06 -33.47 -1.31
N VAL A 932 24.75 -34.61 -1.27
CA VAL A 932 26.16 -34.72 -0.85
C VAL A 932 27.00 -35.08 -2.06
N ASP A 933 28.03 -34.30 -2.34
CA ASP A 933 29.03 -34.59 -3.37
C ASP A 933 30.42 -34.76 -2.74
N THR A 934 31.27 -35.58 -3.35
CA THR A 934 32.69 -35.73 -2.97
C THR A 934 33.61 -34.96 -3.91
N GLY A 935 33.11 -33.88 -4.52
CA GLY A 935 33.82 -33.11 -5.53
C GLY A 935 34.88 -32.16 -4.97
N ILE A 936 35.20 -31.12 -5.73
CA ILE A 936 36.29 -30.18 -5.43
C ILE A 936 36.11 -29.38 -4.13
N GLY A 937 34.88 -29.26 -3.62
CA GLY A 937 34.55 -28.43 -2.46
C GLY A 937 34.83 -26.93 -2.64
N MET A 938 34.51 -26.12 -1.63
CA MET A 938 34.58 -24.65 -1.67
C MET A 938 35.24 -24.08 -0.41
N THR A 939 35.99 -23.00 -0.57
CA THR A 939 36.55 -22.21 0.54
C THR A 939 35.46 -21.35 1.22
N ALA A 940 35.74 -20.84 2.42
CA ALA A 940 34.80 -19.99 3.16
C ALA A 940 34.43 -18.68 2.40
N GLU A 941 35.37 -18.09 1.64
CA GLU A 941 35.10 -16.92 0.81
C GLU A 941 34.22 -17.28 -0.39
N GLN A 942 34.46 -18.43 -1.00
CA GLN A 942 33.67 -18.95 -2.12
C GLN A 942 32.24 -19.29 -1.70
N LEU A 943 32.03 -19.86 -0.51
CA LEU A 943 30.71 -20.13 0.06
C LEU A 943 29.85 -18.87 0.24
N GLN A 944 30.47 -17.72 0.52
CA GLN A 944 29.74 -16.44 0.64
C GLN A 944 29.32 -15.88 -0.72
N ARG A 945 30.05 -16.21 -1.78
CA ARG A 945 29.84 -15.65 -3.13
C ARG A 945 29.03 -16.55 -4.06
N VAL A 946 28.95 -17.86 -3.78
CA VAL A 946 28.34 -18.85 -4.69
C VAL A 946 26.83 -18.64 -4.94
N PHE A 947 26.15 -17.88 -4.09
CA PHE A 947 24.74 -17.52 -4.27
C PHE A 947 24.52 -16.14 -4.90
N LEU A 948 25.58 -15.38 -5.16
CA LEU A 948 25.46 -14.08 -5.82
C LEU A 948 25.25 -14.27 -7.34
N PRO A 949 24.43 -13.41 -7.99
CA PRO A 949 24.18 -13.53 -9.43
C PRO A 949 25.48 -13.41 -10.25
N PHE A 950 25.63 -14.27 -11.26
CA PHE A 950 26.76 -14.28 -12.21
C PHE A 950 28.13 -14.61 -11.60
N GLU A 951 28.19 -15.01 -10.33
CA GLU A 951 29.42 -15.44 -9.68
C GLU A 951 29.69 -16.91 -9.96
N GLN A 952 30.93 -17.23 -10.35
CA GLN A 952 31.38 -18.59 -10.64
C GLN A 952 32.60 -18.93 -9.79
N VAL A 953 32.54 -20.10 -9.16
CA VAL A 953 33.52 -20.54 -8.17
C VAL A 953 34.22 -21.80 -8.70
N GLY A 954 35.56 -21.78 -8.82
CA GLY A 954 36.35 -22.94 -9.28
C GLY A 954 37.62 -22.56 -10.07
N ASP A 955 38.41 -23.55 -10.49
CA ASP A 955 39.61 -23.37 -11.33
C ASP A 955 39.26 -23.04 -12.80
N SER A 956 40.19 -22.43 -13.53
CA SER A 956 39.97 -21.90 -14.90
C SER A 956 39.46 -22.93 -15.92
N HIS A 957 39.67 -24.23 -15.67
CA HIS A 957 39.14 -25.32 -16.49
C HIS A 957 37.64 -25.64 -16.24
N HIS A 958 37.11 -25.37 -15.04
CA HIS A 958 35.71 -25.61 -14.68
C HIS A 958 34.82 -24.35 -14.76
N ARG A 959 35.41 -23.17 -15.05
CA ARG A 959 34.70 -21.88 -15.25
C ARG A 959 34.03 -21.72 -16.62
N ALA A 960 34.31 -22.60 -17.59
CA ALA A 960 33.87 -22.41 -18.98
C ALA A 960 32.42 -22.84 -19.27
N GLU A 961 31.75 -23.53 -18.33
CA GLU A 961 30.39 -24.04 -18.53
C GLU A 961 29.43 -23.44 -17.49
N GLY A 962 28.34 -22.80 -17.91
CA GLY A 962 27.27 -22.33 -17.03
C GLY A 962 27.20 -20.82 -16.81
N THR A 963 26.09 -20.37 -16.22
CA THR A 963 25.63 -18.96 -16.21
C THR A 963 25.96 -18.22 -14.90
N GLY A 964 26.27 -18.97 -13.83
CA GLY A 964 26.37 -18.44 -12.47
C GLY A 964 25.03 -18.02 -11.86
N LEU A 965 23.89 -18.37 -12.47
CA LEU A 965 22.56 -17.97 -12.00
C LEU A 965 21.80 -19.09 -11.27
N GLY A 966 22.12 -20.35 -11.57
CA GLY A 966 21.35 -21.50 -11.08
C GLY A 966 21.21 -21.55 -9.55
N LEU A 967 22.28 -21.28 -8.80
CA LEU A 967 22.23 -21.30 -7.33
C LEU A 967 21.55 -20.06 -6.73
N THR A 968 21.66 -18.90 -7.39
CA THR A 968 20.91 -17.68 -7.02
C THR A 968 19.41 -17.90 -7.19
N ILE A 969 18.98 -18.39 -8.36
CA ILE A 969 17.58 -18.73 -8.64
C ILE A 969 17.08 -19.79 -7.67
N THR A 970 17.88 -20.83 -7.41
CA THR A 970 17.53 -21.87 -6.43
C THR A 970 17.32 -21.28 -5.04
N LYS A 971 18.19 -20.37 -4.57
CA LYS A 971 18.03 -19.71 -3.28
C LYS A 971 16.74 -18.89 -3.23
N ASP A 972 16.49 -18.06 -4.23
CA ASP A 972 15.33 -17.17 -4.23
C ASP A 972 14.00 -17.96 -4.38
N LEU A 973 13.99 -19.06 -5.15
CA LEU A 973 12.84 -19.96 -5.23
C LEU A 973 12.56 -20.67 -3.90
N VAL A 974 13.61 -21.08 -3.19
CA VAL A 974 13.47 -21.70 -1.85
C VAL A 974 12.91 -20.70 -0.85
N GLU A 975 13.40 -19.46 -0.86
CA GLU A 975 12.86 -18.37 -0.03
C GLU A 975 11.38 -18.07 -0.38
N ALA A 976 11.03 -18.05 -1.66
CA ALA A 976 9.65 -17.88 -2.12
C ALA A 976 8.73 -19.03 -1.66
N MET A 977 9.24 -20.27 -1.64
CA MET A 977 8.55 -21.44 -1.09
C MET A 977 8.60 -21.53 0.44
N GLN A 978 9.11 -20.50 1.13
CA GLN A 978 9.25 -20.44 2.60
C GLN A 978 10.13 -21.57 3.18
N GLY A 979 11.11 -22.02 2.40
CA GLY A 979 12.11 -23.01 2.80
C GLY A 979 13.43 -22.40 3.25
N ASP A 980 14.35 -23.27 3.63
CA ASP A 980 15.71 -22.91 4.04
C ASP A 980 16.72 -23.77 3.27
N LEU A 981 17.74 -23.13 2.68
CA LEU A 981 18.81 -23.80 1.94
C LEU A 981 20.16 -23.56 2.63
N LYS A 982 20.76 -24.63 3.13
CA LYS A 982 22.06 -24.61 3.80
C LYS A 982 23.10 -25.32 2.97
N VAL A 983 24.31 -24.80 2.98
CA VAL A 983 25.46 -25.45 2.34
C VAL A 983 26.59 -25.61 3.34
N LYS A 984 27.24 -26.78 3.30
CA LYS A 984 28.51 -27.04 3.96
C LYS A 984 29.49 -27.53 2.90
N SER A 985 30.72 -27.04 2.92
CA SER A 985 31.72 -27.47 1.94
C SER A 985 33.11 -27.30 2.52
N GLU A 986 34.00 -28.24 2.19
CA GLU A 986 35.41 -28.18 2.54
C GLU A 986 36.24 -28.41 1.26
N PRO A 987 37.25 -27.57 0.96
CA PRO A 987 38.08 -27.73 -0.23
C PRO A 987 38.72 -29.13 -0.28
N GLY A 988 38.55 -29.83 -1.40
CA GLY A 988 39.06 -31.18 -1.67
C GLY A 988 38.30 -32.33 -1.00
N LYS A 989 37.19 -32.06 -0.29
CA LYS A 989 36.34 -33.09 0.34
C LYS A 989 34.89 -33.10 -0.16
N GLY A 990 34.52 -32.14 -1.01
CA GLY A 990 33.18 -32.02 -1.57
C GLY A 990 32.24 -31.09 -0.80
N SER A 991 30.96 -31.08 -1.18
CA SER A 991 29.94 -30.20 -0.60
C SER A 991 28.67 -30.96 -0.19
N THR A 992 27.87 -30.33 0.66
CA THR A 992 26.58 -30.82 1.10
C THR A 992 25.58 -29.67 1.05
N PHE A 993 24.60 -29.77 0.16
CA PHE A 993 23.47 -28.87 0.05
C PHE A 993 22.26 -29.50 0.75
N CYS A 994 21.66 -28.77 1.68
CA CYS A 994 20.55 -29.23 2.51
C CYS A 994 19.39 -28.24 2.36
N LEU A 995 18.37 -28.67 1.63
CA LEU A 995 17.12 -27.95 1.42
C LEU A 995 16.07 -28.46 2.40
N GLU A 996 15.41 -27.55 3.10
CA GLU A 996 14.32 -27.86 4.02
C GLU A 996 13.05 -27.09 3.64
N LEU A 997 11.96 -27.81 3.37
CA LEU A 997 10.66 -27.24 2.97
C LEU A 997 9.55 -27.71 3.91
N ARG A 998 8.65 -26.79 4.29
CA ARG A 998 7.45 -27.13 5.07
C ARG A 998 6.26 -27.29 4.13
N LEU A 999 5.84 -28.53 3.91
CA LEU A 999 4.82 -28.85 2.92
C LEU A 999 3.58 -29.43 3.61
N PRO A 1000 2.36 -28.98 3.26
CA PRO A 1000 1.13 -29.69 3.60
C PRO A 1000 1.15 -31.08 2.96
N MET A 1001 0.71 -32.10 3.70
CA MET A 1001 0.77 -33.48 3.25
C MET A 1001 -0.44 -34.32 3.70
N LEU A 1002 -0.61 -35.47 3.07
CA LEU A 1002 -1.59 -36.49 3.42
C LEU A 1002 -0.88 -37.85 3.58
N TRP A 1003 -0.93 -38.41 4.79
CA TRP A 1003 -0.67 -39.83 5.00
C TRP A 1003 -1.94 -40.60 4.65
N SER A 1004 -1.88 -41.52 3.68
CA SER A 1004 -2.99 -42.43 3.46
C SER A 1004 -2.84 -43.65 4.39
N THR A 1005 -3.81 -43.85 5.30
CA THR A 1005 -3.98 -45.08 6.12
C THR A 1005 -5.21 -45.91 5.73
N THR A 1006 -5.85 -45.59 4.61
CA THR A 1006 -7.03 -46.32 4.12
C THR A 1006 -6.64 -47.07 2.85
N ILE A 1007 -6.05 -48.25 3.03
CA ILE A 1007 -6.21 -49.34 2.08
C ILE A 1007 -7.63 -49.86 2.32
N THR A 1008 -8.59 -49.36 1.56
CA THR A 1008 -9.88 -50.03 1.42
C THR A 1008 -10.18 -50.06 -0.05
N ASP A 1009 -10.41 -51.29 -0.50
CA ASP A 1009 -10.51 -51.76 -1.87
C ASP A 1009 -9.19 -51.67 -2.63
N SER A 1010 -8.51 -52.82 -2.58
CA SER A 1010 -7.57 -53.27 -3.59
C SER A 1010 -8.02 -52.86 -4.99
N GLU A 1011 -7.43 -51.79 -5.53
CA GLU A 1011 -6.75 -52.03 -6.79
C GLU A 1011 -5.60 -53.00 -6.47
N PRO A 1012 -5.44 -54.08 -7.26
CA PRO A 1012 -4.38 -55.03 -7.00
C PRO A 1012 -3.06 -54.28 -6.94
N LEU A 1013 -2.16 -54.71 -6.04
CA LEU A 1013 -0.73 -54.45 -6.19
C LEU A 1013 -0.43 -54.46 -7.69
N LYS A 1014 0.25 -53.42 -8.19
CA LYS A 1014 0.87 -53.41 -9.52
C LYS A 1014 1.86 -54.56 -9.57
N GLN A 1015 1.33 -55.76 -9.73
CA GLN A 1015 2.02 -57.00 -9.93
C GLN A 1015 2.73 -56.81 -11.27
N HIS A 1016 4.04 -57.07 -11.30
CA HIS A 1016 4.77 -57.03 -12.55
C HIS A 1016 4.10 -58.02 -13.51
N VAL A 1017 3.49 -57.48 -14.56
CA VAL A 1017 2.95 -58.25 -15.67
C VAL A 1017 4.15 -58.92 -16.34
N PHE A 1018 4.19 -60.25 -16.33
CA PHE A 1018 5.27 -61.02 -16.96
C PHE A 1018 4.91 -61.43 -18.39
N GLY A 1019 3.62 -61.37 -18.73
CA GLY A 1019 3.07 -61.65 -20.06
C GLY A 1019 1.55 -61.71 -20.01
N TYR A 1020 0.91 -62.22 -21.06
CA TYR A 1020 -0.54 -62.45 -21.09
C TYR A 1020 -0.88 -63.85 -21.62
N LEU A 1021 -2.05 -64.37 -21.22
CA LEU A 1021 -2.62 -65.61 -21.71
C LEU A 1021 -3.34 -65.37 -23.05
N GLY A 1022 -2.98 -66.14 -24.08
CA GLY A 1022 -3.64 -66.07 -25.39
C GLY A 1022 -2.67 -66.19 -26.57
N PRO A 1023 -3.18 -66.10 -27.81
CA PRO A 1023 -2.34 -66.04 -29.00
C PRO A 1023 -1.53 -64.74 -29.01
N ARG A 1024 -0.30 -64.78 -29.55
CA ARG A 1024 0.54 -63.58 -29.70
C ARG A 1024 -0.16 -62.53 -30.55
N ARG A 1025 -0.28 -61.34 -29.99
CA ARG A 1025 -0.87 -60.15 -30.61
C ARG A 1025 0.21 -59.30 -31.27
N LYS A 1026 -0.11 -58.78 -32.45
CA LYS A 1026 0.76 -57.91 -33.24
C LYS A 1026 0.41 -56.45 -32.95
N VAL A 1027 1.42 -55.65 -32.61
CA VAL A 1027 1.26 -54.21 -32.35
C VAL A 1027 2.10 -53.44 -33.36
N LEU A 1028 1.49 -52.49 -34.07
CA LEU A 1028 2.19 -51.55 -34.94
C LEU A 1028 2.31 -50.20 -34.23
N VAL A 1029 3.53 -49.67 -34.13
CA VAL A 1029 3.82 -48.36 -33.54
C VAL A 1029 4.24 -47.40 -34.65
N ILE A 1030 3.47 -46.35 -34.88
CA ILE A 1030 3.71 -45.31 -35.89
C ILE A 1030 4.04 -44.00 -35.14
N ASP A 1031 5.31 -43.62 -35.10
CA ASP A 1031 5.81 -42.44 -34.38
C ASP A 1031 7.11 -41.98 -35.03
N ASP A 1032 7.32 -40.68 -35.26
CA ASP A 1032 8.51 -40.18 -35.97
C ASP A 1032 9.79 -40.23 -35.11
N ASN A 1033 9.63 -40.27 -33.78
CA ASN A 1033 10.71 -40.24 -32.83
C ASN A 1033 11.23 -41.66 -32.50
N PRO A 1034 12.49 -41.99 -32.83
CA PRO A 1034 13.06 -43.31 -32.58
C PRO A 1034 13.14 -43.69 -31.09
N ALA A 1035 13.22 -42.70 -30.19
CA ALA A 1035 13.23 -42.96 -28.76
C ALA A 1035 11.86 -43.48 -28.26
N ASN A 1036 10.76 -42.91 -28.76
CA ASN A 1036 9.41 -43.34 -28.39
C ASN A 1036 9.11 -44.75 -28.88
N ARG A 1037 9.44 -45.05 -30.15
CA ARG A 1037 9.29 -46.39 -30.73
C ARG A 1037 10.09 -47.43 -29.96
N SER A 1038 11.35 -47.11 -29.66
CA SER A 1038 12.23 -47.96 -28.87
C SER A 1038 11.66 -48.23 -27.48
N ILE A 1039 11.17 -47.21 -26.77
CA ILE A 1039 10.56 -47.38 -25.44
C ILE A 1039 9.36 -48.33 -25.51
N LEU A 1040 8.44 -48.12 -26.45
CA LEU A 1040 7.26 -48.97 -26.60
C LEU A 1040 7.61 -50.42 -26.97
N SER A 1041 8.60 -50.62 -27.84
CA SER A 1041 9.11 -51.96 -28.15
C SER A 1041 9.73 -52.64 -26.93
N HIS A 1042 10.56 -51.93 -26.16
CA HIS A 1042 11.18 -52.48 -24.95
C HIS A 1042 10.17 -52.78 -23.83
N LEU A 1043 9.05 -52.05 -23.78
CA LEU A 1043 7.98 -52.29 -22.80
C LEU A 1043 7.10 -53.49 -23.17
N LEU A 1044 6.70 -53.61 -24.45
CA LEU A 1044 5.69 -54.59 -24.87
C LEU A 1044 6.28 -55.93 -25.35
N MET A 1045 7.47 -55.93 -25.95
CA MET A 1045 8.09 -57.17 -26.46
C MET A 1045 8.37 -58.22 -25.35
N PRO A 1046 8.85 -57.86 -24.14
CA PRO A 1046 9.03 -58.82 -23.04
C PRO A 1046 7.73 -59.50 -22.59
N LEU A 1047 6.57 -58.84 -22.77
CA LEU A 1047 5.25 -59.35 -22.38
C LEU A 1047 4.67 -60.34 -23.40
N GLY A 1048 5.36 -60.58 -24.52
CA GLY A 1048 4.97 -61.54 -25.55
C GLY A 1048 4.23 -60.95 -26.76
N PHE A 1049 4.17 -59.62 -26.89
CA PHE A 1049 3.67 -58.95 -28.11
C PHE A 1049 4.70 -59.01 -29.25
N GLU A 1050 4.21 -59.10 -30.47
CA GLU A 1050 5.03 -58.96 -31.68
C GLU A 1050 4.95 -57.51 -32.16
N ILE A 1051 6.06 -56.76 -32.03
CA ILE A 1051 6.08 -55.32 -32.29
C ILE A 1051 6.62 -55.02 -33.69
N PHE A 1052 5.90 -54.18 -34.43
CA PHE A 1052 6.33 -53.61 -35.69
C PHE A 1052 6.41 -52.09 -35.53
N GLU A 1053 7.50 -51.49 -36.01
CA GLU A 1053 7.72 -50.05 -35.90
C GLU A 1053 7.59 -49.40 -37.29
N ALA A 1054 6.99 -48.22 -37.35
CA ALA A 1054 6.95 -47.35 -38.52
C ALA A 1054 7.39 -45.93 -38.15
N GLU A 1055 8.22 -45.32 -38.99
CA GLU A 1055 8.80 -43.99 -38.72
C GLU A 1055 7.98 -42.82 -39.28
N ASP A 1056 6.95 -43.10 -40.09
CA ASP A 1056 6.05 -42.12 -40.68
C ASP A 1056 4.70 -42.75 -41.02
N GLY A 1057 3.71 -41.91 -41.34
CA GLY A 1057 2.35 -42.33 -41.71
C GLY A 1057 2.28 -43.27 -42.92
N PRO A 1058 2.90 -42.95 -44.08
CA PRO A 1058 2.90 -43.82 -45.26
C PRO A 1058 3.50 -45.22 -45.00
N GLN A 1059 4.65 -45.30 -44.34
CA GLN A 1059 5.28 -46.56 -43.95
C GLN A 1059 4.40 -47.33 -42.97
N GLY A 1060 3.71 -46.62 -42.07
CA GLY A 1060 2.72 -47.16 -41.16
C GLY A 1060 1.54 -47.81 -41.90
N LEU A 1061 0.97 -47.14 -42.90
CA LEU A 1061 -0.12 -47.67 -43.71
C LEU A 1061 0.28 -48.91 -44.53
N ASP A 1062 1.47 -48.90 -45.13
CA ASP A 1062 1.99 -50.04 -45.88
C ASP A 1062 2.22 -51.25 -44.97
N LYS A 1063 2.83 -51.04 -43.80
CA LYS A 1063 3.04 -52.10 -42.79
C LYS A 1063 1.71 -52.61 -42.23
N ALA A 1064 0.73 -51.74 -42.00
CA ALA A 1064 -0.59 -52.13 -41.52
C ALA A 1064 -1.29 -53.07 -42.52
N ARG A 1065 -1.22 -52.79 -43.83
CA ARG A 1065 -1.81 -53.62 -44.89
C ARG A 1065 -1.19 -55.02 -44.98
N VAL A 1066 0.13 -55.11 -44.82
CA VAL A 1066 0.87 -56.38 -44.94
C VAL A 1066 0.78 -57.21 -43.66
N MET A 1067 0.91 -56.58 -42.49
CA MET A 1067 1.08 -57.28 -41.22
C MET A 1067 -0.24 -57.58 -40.50
N GLN A 1068 -1.30 -56.83 -40.83
CA GLN A 1068 -2.63 -56.89 -40.20
C GLN A 1068 -2.54 -56.93 -38.67
N PRO A 1069 -2.04 -55.84 -38.05
CA PRO A 1069 -1.83 -55.79 -36.60
C PRO A 1069 -3.14 -55.83 -35.81
N ASP A 1070 -3.10 -56.39 -34.61
CA ASP A 1070 -4.23 -56.37 -33.68
C ASP A 1070 -4.40 -54.97 -33.03
N VAL A 1071 -3.29 -54.22 -32.87
CA VAL A 1071 -3.28 -52.86 -32.31
C VAL A 1071 -2.38 -51.94 -33.12
N ILE A 1072 -2.80 -50.70 -33.33
CA ILE A 1072 -2.03 -49.65 -33.99
C ILE A 1072 -1.94 -48.44 -33.06
N LEU A 1073 -0.73 -48.13 -32.59
CA LEU A 1073 -0.43 -46.92 -31.84
C LEU A 1073 0.02 -45.83 -32.84
N VAL A 1074 -0.72 -44.72 -32.92
CA VAL A 1074 -0.47 -43.65 -33.90
C VAL A 1074 -0.15 -42.35 -33.20
N ASP A 1075 1.03 -41.79 -33.45
CA ASP A 1075 1.35 -40.43 -33.05
C ASP A 1075 0.55 -39.40 -33.87
N LEU A 1076 -0.10 -38.43 -33.22
CA LEU A 1076 -0.86 -37.41 -33.92
C LEU A 1076 0.03 -36.38 -34.62
N LEU A 1077 1.24 -36.15 -34.10
CA LEU A 1077 2.23 -35.21 -34.62
C LEU A 1077 3.33 -35.94 -35.40
N MET A 1078 3.05 -36.22 -36.68
CA MET A 1078 4.04 -36.80 -37.58
C MET A 1078 4.25 -35.92 -38.82
N PRO A 1079 5.49 -35.81 -39.33
CA PRO A 1079 5.78 -35.15 -40.59
C PRO A 1079 5.22 -35.94 -41.79
N GLU A 1080 5.00 -35.24 -42.90
CA GLU A 1080 4.44 -35.73 -44.18
C GLU A 1080 2.96 -36.13 -44.18
N MET A 1081 2.53 -36.97 -43.23
CA MET A 1081 1.13 -37.38 -43.07
C MET A 1081 0.76 -37.32 -41.59
N SER A 1082 -0.24 -36.50 -41.26
CA SER A 1082 -0.66 -36.31 -39.87
C SER A 1082 -1.29 -37.58 -39.30
N GLY A 1083 -1.18 -37.80 -37.98
CA GLY A 1083 -1.75 -39.00 -37.37
C GLY A 1083 -3.28 -39.10 -37.52
N VAL A 1084 -3.98 -37.95 -37.65
CA VAL A 1084 -5.42 -37.92 -37.94
C VAL A 1084 -5.71 -38.48 -39.34
N GLU A 1085 -4.93 -38.09 -40.35
CA GLU A 1085 -5.06 -38.62 -41.71
C GLU A 1085 -4.69 -40.10 -41.78
N VAL A 1086 -3.70 -40.54 -40.99
CA VAL A 1086 -3.34 -41.97 -40.87
C VAL A 1086 -4.49 -42.76 -40.26
N ILE A 1087 -5.10 -42.27 -39.18
CA ILE A 1087 -6.25 -42.92 -38.54
C ILE A 1087 -7.42 -43.04 -39.53
N ASP A 1088 -7.78 -41.95 -40.22
CA ASP A 1088 -8.86 -41.97 -41.21
C ASP A 1088 -8.56 -42.93 -42.38
N ALA A 1089 -7.32 -42.95 -42.87
CA ALA A 1089 -6.90 -43.90 -43.90
C ALA A 1089 -6.92 -45.37 -43.41
N LEU A 1090 -6.59 -45.63 -42.14
CA LEU A 1090 -6.65 -46.96 -41.52
C LEU A 1090 -8.09 -47.44 -41.35
N SER A 1091 -9.00 -46.58 -40.90
CA SER A 1091 -10.43 -46.91 -40.72
C SER A 1091 -11.12 -47.29 -42.03
N ASN A 1092 -10.61 -46.79 -43.17
CA ASN A 1092 -11.12 -47.10 -44.51
C ASN A 1092 -10.58 -48.41 -45.12
N ILE A 1093 -9.68 -49.14 -44.45
CA ILE A 1093 -9.13 -50.42 -44.93
C ILE A 1093 -9.98 -51.59 -44.41
N PRO A 1094 -10.70 -52.34 -45.28
CA PRO A 1094 -11.64 -53.38 -44.84
C PRO A 1094 -11.00 -54.50 -44.01
N THR A 1095 -9.73 -54.81 -44.23
CA THR A 1095 -9.00 -55.86 -43.50
C THR A 1095 -8.55 -55.43 -42.11
N LEU A 1096 -8.63 -54.15 -41.76
CA LEU A 1096 -8.20 -53.59 -40.47
C LEU A 1096 -9.38 -53.11 -39.62
N GLN A 1097 -10.62 -53.41 -40.01
CA GLN A 1097 -11.83 -53.04 -39.25
C GLN A 1097 -11.90 -53.64 -37.83
N ASN A 1098 -11.11 -54.68 -37.56
CA ASN A 1098 -11.02 -55.31 -36.24
C ASN A 1098 -9.73 -54.94 -35.48
N SER A 1099 -8.89 -54.07 -36.05
CA SER A 1099 -7.66 -53.59 -35.42
C SER A 1099 -7.98 -52.41 -34.50
N ILE A 1100 -7.44 -52.43 -33.28
CA ILE A 1100 -7.65 -51.35 -32.31
C ILE A 1100 -6.69 -50.20 -32.62
N ILE A 1101 -7.22 -48.99 -32.81
CA ILE A 1101 -6.43 -47.80 -33.12
C ILE A 1101 -6.36 -46.89 -31.88
N ILE A 1102 -5.15 -46.67 -31.38
CA ILE A 1102 -4.90 -45.81 -30.21
C ILE A 1102 -4.10 -44.60 -30.65
N ALA A 1103 -4.70 -43.41 -30.51
CA ALA A 1103 -4.07 -42.14 -30.83
C ALA A 1103 -3.19 -41.65 -29.67
N ALA A 1104 -1.98 -41.17 -29.95
CA ALA A 1104 -1.05 -40.65 -28.95
C ALA A 1104 -0.61 -39.21 -29.24
N SER A 1105 -0.67 -38.29 -28.27
CA SER A 1105 -0.14 -36.92 -28.41
C SER A 1105 0.34 -36.32 -27.08
N ALA A 1106 1.27 -35.37 -27.17
CA ALA A 1106 1.73 -34.53 -26.06
C ALA A 1106 0.89 -33.24 -25.88
N SER A 1107 -0.04 -32.95 -26.81
CA SER A 1107 -0.83 -31.71 -26.86
C SER A 1107 -2.30 -31.97 -26.59
N THR A 1108 -2.87 -31.32 -25.56
CA THR A 1108 -4.31 -31.37 -25.28
C THR A 1108 -5.14 -30.79 -26.42
N VAL A 1109 -4.60 -29.80 -27.14
CA VAL A 1109 -5.26 -29.15 -28.30
C VAL A 1109 -5.45 -30.11 -29.47
N GLU A 1110 -4.55 -31.07 -29.67
CA GLU A 1110 -4.66 -32.04 -30.76
C GLU A 1110 -5.61 -33.18 -30.43
N ILE A 1111 -5.65 -33.57 -29.17
CA ILE A 1111 -6.63 -34.53 -28.66
C ILE A 1111 -8.03 -33.92 -28.73
N ASP A 1112 -8.18 -32.63 -28.40
CA ASP A 1112 -9.43 -31.90 -28.61
C ASP A 1112 -9.81 -31.86 -30.10
N ARG A 1113 -8.86 -31.59 -31.01
CA ARG A 1113 -9.14 -31.65 -32.46
C ARG A 1113 -9.61 -33.03 -32.93
N LEU A 1114 -8.97 -34.11 -32.44
CA LEU A 1114 -9.34 -35.49 -32.76
C LEU A 1114 -10.77 -35.83 -32.27
N GLN A 1115 -11.15 -35.33 -31.09
CA GLN A 1115 -12.50 -35.52 -30.51
C GLN A 1115 -13.62 -34.80 -31.28
N HIS A 1116 -13.28 -33.78 -32.09
CA HIS A 1116 -14.23 -33.05 -32.94
C HIS A 1116 -14.27 -33.55 -34.40
N THR A 1117 -13.54 -34.64 -34.70
CA THR A 1117 -13.56 -35.33 -36.00
C THR A 1117 -14.21 -36.71 -35.86
N ASP A 1118 -14.96 -37.16 -36.87
CA ASP A 1118 -15.52 -38.54 -36.95
C ASP A 1118 -14.45 -39.60 -37.26
N ALA A 1119 -13.21 -39.37 -36.82
CA ALA A 1119 -12.06 -40.25 -37.09
C ALA A 1119 -12.23 -41.56 -36.30
N GLY A 1120 -12.06 -42.71 -36.97
CA GLY A 1120 -12.30 -44.04 -36.38
C GLY A 1120 -11.16 -44.54 -35.48
N TYR A 1121 -10.94 -43.87 -34.35
CA TYR A 1121 -10.03 -44.31 -33.28
C TYR A 1121 -10.81 -44.96 -32.12
N ASP A 1122 -10.14 -45.83 -31.37
CA ASP A 1122 -10.73 -46.59 -30.26
C ASP A 1122 -10.32 -46.07 -28.87
N ALA A 1123 -9.12 -45.50 -28.75
CA ALA A 1123 -8.62 -44.93 -27.49
C ALA A 1123 -7.60 -43.81 -27.71
N ILE A 1124 -7.36 -43.02 -26.65
CA ILE A 1124 -6.38 -41.92 -26.64
C ILE A 1124 -5.38 -42.13 -25.51
N LEU A 1125 -4.11 -41.84 -25.79
CA LEU A 1125 -2.98 -41.95 -24.87
C LEU A 1125 -2.19 -40.63 -24.84
N TYR A 1126 -1.98 -40.06 -23.65
CA TYR A 1126 -1.19 -38.84 -23.50
C TYR A 1126 0.31 -39.17 -23.42
N LYS A 1127 1.14 -38.34 -24.04
CA LYS A 1127 2.62 -38.42 -23.93
C LYS A 1127 3.11 -37.48 -22.80
N PRO A 1128 4.06 -37.89 -21.93
CA PRO A 1128 4.82 -39.14 -21.97
C PRO A 1128 3.97 -40.37 -21.63
N ILE A 1129 4.20 -41.47 -22.36
CA ILE A 1129 3.36 -42.67 -22.26
C ILE A 1129 3.56 -43.34 -20.89
N GLU A 1130 2.50 -43.35 -20.10
CA GLU A 1130 2.46 -44.07 -18.83
C GLU A 1130 2.27 -45.57 -19.06
N HIS A 1131 3.25 -46.38 -18.62
CA HIS A 1131 3.27 -47.83 -18.83
C HIS A 1131 1.99 -48.52 -18.33
N GLN A 1132 1.50 -48.16 -17.14
CA GLN A 1132 0.27 -48.73 -16.58
C GLN A 1132 -0.94 -48.45 -17.47
N LYS A 1133 -1.05 -47.21 -17.96
CA LYS A 1133 -2.21 -46.78 -18.74
C LYS A 1133 -2.27 -47.45 -20.10
N LEU A 1134 -1.12 -47.67 -20.71
CA LEU A 1134 -1.00 -48.44 -21.95
C LEU A 1134 -1.46 -49.90 -21.74
N LEU A 1135 -1.06 -50.55 -20.65
CA LEU A 1135 -1.48 -51.93 -20.35
C LEU A 1135 -2.98 -52.02 -20.08
N GLU A 1136 -3.57 -51.07 -19.34
CA GLU A 1136 -5.03 -51.00 -19.12
C GLU A 1136 -5.80 -50.87 -20.44
N LEU A 1137 -5.34 -50.04 -21.37
CA LEU A 1137 -5.97 -49.90 -22.68
C LEU A 1137 -5.85 -51.21 -23.49
N LEU A 1138 -4.69 -51.85 -23.48
CA LEU A 1138 -4.51 -53.14 -24.15
C LEU A 1138 -5.38 -54.24 -23.52
N GLU A 1139 -5.50 -54.28 -22.20
CA GLU A 1139 -6.38 -55.22 -21.49
C GLU A 1139 -7.84 -55.07 -21.91
N ASN A 1140 -8.34 -53.83 -21.86
CA ASN A 1140 -9.73 -53.52 -22.14
C ASN A 1140 -10.11 -53.75 -23.60
N HIS A 1141 -9.25 -53.38 -24.55
CA HIS A 1141 -9.58 -53.44 -25.97
C HIS A 1141 -9.23 -54.78 -26.64
N LEU A 1142 -8.25 -55.53 -26.12
CA LEU A 1142 -7.90 -56.86 -26.65
C LEU A 1142 -8.44 -58.03 -25.79
N ALA A 1143 -9.12 -57.73 -24.67
CA ALA A 1143 -9.61 -58.70 -23.69
C ALA A 1143 -8.50 -59.67 -23.24
N LEU A 1144 -7.33 -59.13 -22.88
CA LEU A 1144 -6.18 -59.92 -22.46
C LEU A 1144 -6.29 -60.28 -20.98
N GLU A 1145 -5.84 -61.48 -20.63
CA GLU A 1145 -5.68 -61.90 -19.24
C GLU A 1145 -4.19 -61.85 -18.89
N TRP A 1146 -3.78 -60.87 -18.09
CA TRP A 1146 -2.38 -60.69 -17.69
C TRP A 1146 -1.90 -61.78 -16.74
N VAL A 1147 -0.66 -62.22 -16.92
CA VAL A 1147 0.04 -63.17 -16.06
C VAL A 1147 0.92 -62.40 -15.09
N TYR A 1148 0.65 -62.59 -13.81
CA TYR A 1148 1.29 -61.88 -12.71
C TYR A 1148 2.21 -62.79 -11.91
N GLU A 1149 3.33 -62.27 -11.40
CA GLU A 1149 4.40 -63.01 -10.70
C GLU A 1149 3.91 -63.93 -9.55
N ASP A 1150 2.84 -63.57 -8.85
CA ASP A 1150 2.28 -64.37 -7.74
C ASP A 1150 1.46 -65.60 -8.19
N THR A 1151 1.08 -65.71 -9.46
CA THR A 1151 0.32 -66.87 -9.97
C THR A 1151 1.18 -68.13 -10.17
N LEU A 1152 2.51 -68.01 -10.14
CA LEU A 1152 3.44 -69.15 -10.11
C LEU A 1152 3.72 -69.67 -8.69
N ASN A 1153 3.37 -68.89 -7.65
CA ASN A 1153 3.63 -69.23 -6.24
C ASN A 1153 2.43 -69.86 -5.52
N GLY A 1154 1.32 -70.08 -6.24
CA GLY A 1154 0.04 -70.52 -5.68
C GLY A 1154 -0.42 -71.93 -6.06
N SER A 1155 0.46 -72.94 -6.14
CA SER A 1155 0.04 -74.34 -5.96
C SER A 1155 1.24 -75.27 -5.73
N HIS A 1156 1.31 -75.83 -4.52
CA HIS A 1156 2.17 -76.92 -4.04
C HIS A 1156 3.25 -77.48 -5.00
N ARG A 1157 4.52 -77.25 -4.64
CA ARG A 1157 5.55 -78.31 -4.66
C ARG A 1157 6.49 -78.16 -3.45
N PRO A 1158 6.94 -79.29 -2.88
CA PRO A 1158 7.34 -79.40 -1.48
C PRO A 1158 8.77 -78.88 -1.23
N GLU A 1159 9.02 -78.52 0.03
CA GLU A 1159 10.33 -78.23 0.62
C GLU A 1159 11.45 -79.13 0.08
N LEU A 1160 12.51 -78.51 -0.45
CA LEU A 1160 13.84 -79.08 -0.52
C LEU A 1160 14.84 -78.06 0.01
N ASP A 1161 15.18 -78.28 1.28
CA ASP A 1161 16.37 -77.83 1.98
C ASP A 1161 17.63 -78.14 1.14
N ILE A 1162 18.37 -77.12 0.69
CA ILE A 1162 19.69 -77.29 0.04
C ILE A 1162 20.66 -76.24 0.58
N ASP A 1163 20.90 -76.28 1.89
CA ASP A 1163 22.12 -75.74 2.49
C ASP A 1163 23.21 -76.83 2.60
N ASN A 1164 23.23 -77.83 1.69
CA ASN A 1164 24.28 -78.85 1.66
C ASN A 1164 24.72 -79.23 0.23
N ALA A 1165 26.05 -79.14 0.02
CA ALA A 1165 26.88 -79.65 -1.07
C ALA A 1165 26.88 -78.89 -2.42
N LEU A 1166 27.49 -77.70 -2.43
CA LEU A 1166 28.12 -77.19 -3.65
C LEU A 1166 29.38 -78.02 -3.92
N VAL A 1167 29.35 -78.89 -4.95
CA VAL A 1167 30.53 -79.65 -5.38
C VAL A 1167 31.33 -78.78 -6.35
N PRO A 1168 32.59 -78.39 -6.03
CA PRO A 1168 33.40 -77.60 -6.95
C PRO A 1168 33.93 -78.49 -8.09
N PRO A 1169 34.12 -77.94 -9.30
CA PRO A 1169 34.77 -78.65 -10.40
C PRO A 1169 36.24 -78.98 -10.08
N PRO A 1170 36.89 -79.90 -10.82
CA PRO A 1170 38.27 -80.31 -10.57
C PRO A 1170 39.25 -79.11 -10.52
N GLN A 1171 40.32 -79.22 -9.73
CA GLN A 1171 41.26 -78.09 -9.52
C GLN A 1171 41.84 -77.49 -10.81
N GLU A 1172 42.01 -78.29 -11.86
CA GLU A 1172 42.47 -77.81 -13.17
C GLU A 1172 41.46 -76.85 -13.82
N GLU A 1173 40.16 -77.12 -13.68
CA GLU A 1173 39.08 -76.26 -14.19
C GLU A 1173 38.87 -75.02 -13.31
N MET A 1174 39.02 -75.19 -11.99
CA MET A 1174 38.99 -74.07 -11.04
C MET A 1174 40.13 -73.08 -11.29
N ALA A 1175 41.32 -73.55 -11.65
CA ALA A 1175 42.45 -72.70 -12.00
C ALA A 1175 42.19 -71.87 -13.27
N ILE A 1176 41.46 -72.43 -14.25
CA ILE A 1176 41.06 -71.72 -15.48
C ILE A 1176 39.99 -70.67 -15.17
N LEU A 1177 38.99 -71.00 -14.35
CA LEU A 1177 38.01 -70.02 -13.87
C LEU A 1177 38.68 -68.88 -13.10
N PHE A 1178 39.67 -69.18 -12.26
CA PHE A 1178 40.41 -68.18 -11.51
C PHE A 1178 41.28 -67.29 -12.40
N ASP A 1179 41.95 -67.84 -13.42
CA ASP A 1179 42.72 -67.05 -14.39
C ASP A 1179 41.82 -66.13 -15.23
N LEU A 1180 40.65 -66.61 -15.64
CA LEU A 1180 39.64 -65.80 -16.34
C LEU A 1180 39.06 -64.69 -15.46
N ALA A 1181 38.83 -64.97 -14.17
CA ALA A 1181 38.37 -63.99 -13.19
C ALA A 1181 39.45 -62.94 -12.87
N MET A 1182 40.71 -63.35 -12.69
CA MET A 1182 41.85 -62.45 -12.45
C MET A 1182 42.15 -61.53 -13.64
N LYS A 1183 41.83 -61.97 -14.86
CA LYS A 1183 41.97 -61.15 -16.09
C LYS A 1183 40.74 -60.29 -16.38
N GLY A 1184 39.67 -60.38 -15.59
CA GLY A 1184 38.43 -59.62 -15.79
C GLY A 1184 37.64 -60.07 -17.03
N GLU A 1185 37.87 -61.28 -17.54
CA GLU A 1185 37.18 -61.78 -18.74
C GLU A 1185 35.79 -62.36 -18.41
N ILE A 1186 34.83 -61.51 -18.04
CA ILE A 1186 33.45 -61.90 -17.64
C ILE A 1186 32.72 -62.69 -18.73
N ARG A 1187 32.88 -62.29 -20.00
CA ARG A 1187 32.33 -63.04 -21.14
C ARG A 1187 33.00 -64.40 -21.33
N GLY A 1188 34.27 -64.52 -20.96
CA GLY A 1188 35.03 -65.77 -20.95
C GLY A 1188 34.53 -66.70 -19.84
N LEU A 1189 34.40 -66.19 -18.62
CA LEU A 1189 33.83 -66.89 -17.46
C LEU A 1189 32.44 -67.45 -17.77
N ARG A 1190 31.53 -66.62 -18.28
CA ARG A 1190 30.15 -67.02 -18.62
C ARG A 1190 30.07 -68.11 -19.69
N ARG A 1191 31.06 -68.17 -20.58
CA ARG A 1191 31.16 -69.21 -21.61
C ARG A 1191 31.76 -70.50 -21.05
N TYR A 1192 32.74 -70.38 -20.16
CA TYR A 1192 33.44 -71.51 -19.58
C TYR A 1192 32.62 -72.24 -18.52
N THR A 1193 31.79 -71.53 -17.76
CA THR A 1193 30.82 -72.14 -16.82
C THR A 1193 29.84 -73.08 -17.51
N VAL A 1194 29.39 -72.74 -18.72
CA VAL A 1194 28.54 -73.62 -19.55
C VAL A 1194 29.29 -74.89 -19.99
N GLN A 1195 30.62 -74.82 -20.19
CA GLN A 1195 31.43 -76.01 -20.48
C GLN A 1195 31.61 -76.89 -19.24
N ILE A 1196 31.74 -76.29 -18.06
CA ILE A 1196 31.81 -77.01 -16.78
C ILE A 1196 30.49 -77.73 -16.47
N GLU A 1197 29.34 -77.11 -16.76
CA GLU A 1197 28.02 -77.74 -16.63
C GLU A 1197 27.84 -78.95 -17.57
N GLN A 1198 28.56 -78.98 -18.69
CA GLN A 1198 28.52 -80.09 -19.65
C GLN A 1198 29.49 -81.24 -19.31
N LEU A 1199 30.46 -81.00 -18.43
CA LEU A 1199 31.43 -82.02 -17.97
C LEU A 1199 30.80 -82.97 -16.95
N ASP A 1200 30.05 -82.43 -15.98
CA ASP A 1200 29.28 -83.21 -15.00
C ASP A 1200 28.14 -82.36 -14.43
N GLU A 1201 26.92 -82.89 -14.44
CA GLU A 1201 25.73 -82.18 -13.94
C GLU A 1201 25.80 -81.86 -12.44
N THR A 1202 26.68 -82.52 -11.68
CA THR A 1202 26.89 -82.25 -10.26
C THR A 1202 27.53 -80.88 -9.99
N PHE A 1203 28.16 -80.24 -10.98
CA PHE A 1203 28.74 -78.89 -10.87
C PHE A 1203 27.76 -77.77 -11.22
N LYS A 1204 26.54 -78.12 -11.66
CA LYS A 1204 25.49 -77.18 -12.04
C LYS A 1204 25.08 -76.21 -10.91
N PRO A 1205 24.98 -76.65 -9.64
CA PRO A 1205 24.70 -75.73 -8.53
C PRO A 1205 25.83 -74.70 -8.31
N PHE A 1206 27.09 -75.10 -8.49
CA PHE A 1206 28.25 -74.23 -8.36
C PHE A 1206 28.31 -73.18 -9.47
N THR A 1207 28.14 -73.61 -10.71
CA THR A 1207 28.15 -72.74 -11.90
C THR A 1207 26.95 -71.79 -11.92
N GLN A 1208 25.75 -72.24 -11.52
CA GLN A 1208 24.59 -71.35 -11.36
C GLN A 1208 24.83 -70.26 -10.32
N ARG A 1209 25.50 -70.58 -9.20
CA ARG A 1209 25.84 -69.59 -8.19
C ARG A 1209 26.91 -68.61 -8.71
N LEU A 1210 27.89 -69.10 -9.47
CA LEU A 1210 28.87 -68.26 -10.13
C LEU A 1210 28.25 -67.37 -11.23
N HIS A 1211 27.26 -67.87 -11.98
CA HIS A 1211 26.47 -67.11 -12.95
C HIS A 1211 25.72 -65.95 -12.31
N GLN A 1212 25.15 -66.15 -11.12
CA GLN A 1212 24.50 -65.05 -10.39
C GLN A 1212 25.47 -63.92 -10.06
N PHE A 1213 26.73 -64.23 -9.75
CA PHE A 1213 27.75 -63.21 -9.50
C PHE A 1213 28.29 -62.58 -10.79
N ILE A 1214 28.45 -63.37 -11.86
CA ILE A 1214 28.81 -62.91 -13.22
C ILE A 1214 27.77 -61.94 -13.77
N ASP A 1215 26.48 -62.26 -13.62
CA ASP A 1215 25.37 -61.47 -14.14
C ASP A 1215 25.17 -60.18 -13.35
N ALA A 1216 25.54 -60.22 -12.06
CA ALA A 1216 25.63 -59.04 -11.21
C ALA A 1216 26.90 -58.19 -11.45
N TYR A 1217 27.82 -58.62 -12.32
CA TYR A 1217 29.12 -57.96 -12.58
C TYR A 1217 29.93 -57.66 -11.30
N ASP A 1218 29.81 -58.51 -10.27
CA ASP A 1218 30.49 -58.31 -8.98
C ASP A 1218 31.82 -59.07 -8.94
N GLU A 1219 32.86 -58.47 -9.54
CA GLU A 1219 34.19 -59.08 -9.71
C GLU A 1219 34.82 -59.55 -8.39
N ASP A 1220 34.66 -58.78 -7.31
CA ASP A 1220 35.18 -59.12 -5.99
C ASP A 1220 34.51 -60.35 -5.38
N LYS A 1221 33.20 -60.52 -5.58
CA LYS A 1221 32.49 -61.73 -5.14
C LYS A 1221 32.78 -62.93 -6.03
N ILE A 1222 32.95 -62.74 -7.33
CA ILE A 1222 33.38 -63.78 -8.27
C ILE A 1222 34.75 -64.34 -7.83
N LEU A 1223 35.73 -63.44 -7.60
CA LEU A 1223 37.07 -63.81 -7.16
C LEU A 1223 37.07 -64.49 -5.80
N LYS A 1224 36.42 -63.93 -4.79
CA LYS A 1224 36.33 -64.54 -3.44
C LYS A 1224 35.61 -65.88 -3.46
N PHE A 1225 34.57 -66.03 -4.28
CA PHE A 1225 33.84 -67.28 -4.41
C PHE A 1225 34.70 -68.36 -5.07
N ILE A 1226 35.43 -68.05 -6.15
CA ILE A 1226 36.34 -68.99 -6.80
C ILE A 1226 37.54 -69.33 -5.89
N GLU A 1227 38.17 -68.34 -5.24
CA GLU A 1227 39.30 -68.54 -4.31
C GLU A 1227 38.93 -69.43 -3.12
N HIS A 1228 37.72 -69.28 -2.58
CA HIS A 1228 37.25 -70.08 -1.46
C HIS A 1228 37.28 -71.59 -1.75
N PHE A 1229 36.96 -71.98 -2.98
CA PHE A 1229 36.95 -73.38 -3.43
C PHE A 1229 38.26 -73.82 -4.10
N LEU A 1230 39.21 -72.90 -4.35
CA LEU A 1230 40.55 -73.19 -4.84
C LEU A 1230 41.54 -73.47 -3.69
N ALA A 1231 41.22 -72.99 -2.48
CA ALA A 1231 42.00 -73.21 -1.25
C ALA A 1231 41.60 -74.49 -0.47
N GLN A 1232 40.54 -75.18 -0.89
CA GLN A 1232 40.09 -76.49 -0.38
C GLN A 1232 40.66 -77.61 -1.25
#